data_AF-A0A5E4BLJ6-F1
#
_entry.id   AF-A0A5E4BLJ6-F1
#
_cell.length_a   1.000
_cell.length_b   1.000
_cell.length_c   1.000
_cell.angle_alpha   90.00
_cell.angle_beta   90.00
_cell.angle_gamma   90.00
#
_symmetry.space_group_name_H-M   'P 1'
#
loop_
_entity.id
_entity.type
_entity.pdbx_description
1 polymer ?
#
loop_
_entity_poly.entity_id
_entity_poly.type
_entity_poly.pdbx_seq_one_letter_code
_entity_poly.pdbx_strand_id
1 'polypeptide(L)'
;MAALEEEFTLSVGALGARPNGVLGVEPSDKTDQFLVTDSSRTVILYKVSDQKPLGSWSVKQGQVITCPAVCNFQTGEYIVVHDNKVLRIWNNEDVNLDKVFKATLSADVYRIHSIQGTEPVVQFKEGAVRGLEALLAEPQQKIETVISDGEVIKWAKFFMVFRHPALIFITEKHGSYFAYVQMFNSQNLSKYTLLLGPEEKCITLNFTAYVDRKFISLMSISSDGCIYESLIPIYPSDTEKNQRVVKSQLLKAVVSDNSQSGIALTVLDRDHIAVLGPPMPASKDCLSIWNIKFQILQTSKELPQGTSGQLWYYGENLFMLHGKVLTVIPYKCEVSSLAGALGKLKHSQDAGTHTIPHFVNWETSQGYGLGSQNSEQSRRILRRKKLEVSLQPEVPVSEQLLSTIKKDSEKHIEVELRKFLAAKWTPDFHTQIGDIVTGLLGRCKAEPSFYPRNCLIQLIQTHTLSYSLCSGLMEIALEKTDVQMLQLCLHQFPDIPESVTCACLKIFLSIGDDSLQEININMESVFDYSDTEQDEKMEEQPEILQNGFSPENGNCGNFNPKVNEKPQNAAEETTSCPVTPKRAALLNAILHSAYSEVFLLPHLKDIPAQHITLFLQYLYFLYLKCSENATMTLPGIHPPTLSQVR
;
A
#
# COMPACT_ATOMS: atom_id res chain seq x y z
N MET A 1 3.03 2.76 2.19
CA MET A 1 3.08 1.59 3.10
C MET A 1 4.49 1.46 3.65
N ALA A 2 4.75 0.68 4.71
CA ALA A 2 6.14 0.42 5.07
C ALA A 2 6.84 -0.44 4.02
N ALA A 3 8.10 -0.11 3.75
CA ALA A 3 8.94 -0.82 2.80
C ALA A 3 10.36 -0.99 3.37
N LEU A 4 10.94 -2.17 3.12
CA LEU A 4 12.36 -2.44 3.35
C LEU A 4 13.10 -2.16 2.04
N GLU A 5 14.12 -1.31 2.09
CA GLU A 5 14.93 -0.98 0.91
C GLU A 5 16.07 -2.00 0.70
N GLU A 6 16.91 -1.75 -0.31
CA GLU A 6 18.05 -2.59 -0.63
C GLU A 6 19.04 -2.63 0.55
N GLU A 7 19.46 -3.83 0.94
CA GLU A 7 20.37 -4.00 2.06
C GLU A 7 21.82 -3.88 1.60
N PHE A 8 22.67 -3.44 2.51
CA PHE A 8 24.12 -3.47 2.31
C PHE A 8 24.81 -3.94 3.58
N THR A 9 26.05 -4.35 3.42
CA THR A 9 26.82 -4.96 4.50
C THR A 9 27.96 -4.05 4.93
N LEU A 10 28.13 -3.89 6.24
CA LEU A 10 29.31 -3.26 6.80
C LEU A 10 30.35 -4.34 7.03
N SER A 11 31.55 -4.15 6.47
CA SER A 11 32.67 -5.08 6.61
C SER A 11 33.21 -5.05 8.04
N VAL A 12 32.59 -5.81 8.94
CA VAL A 12 33.11 -5.99 10.30
C VAL A 12 34.32 -6.93 10.23
N GLY A 13 35.52 -6.35 10.24
CA GLY A 13 36.77 -7.10 10.24
C GLY A 13 36.75 -8.17 11.34
N ALA A 14 36.86 -9.44 10.92
CA ALA A 14 37.04 -10.64 11.74
C ALA A 14 36.28 -10.63 13.09
N LEU A 15 34.94 -10.64 13.06
CA LEU A 15 34.17 -11.05 14.22
C LEU A 15 34.70 -12.39 14.73
N GLY A 16 35.07 -12.43 16.02
CA GLY A 16 35.50 -13.65 16.69
C GLY A 16 34.49 -14.77 16.48
N ALA A 17 34.96 -16.02 16.40
CA ALA A 17 34.18 -17.21 16.02
C ALA A 17 33.11 -17.65 17.06
N ARG A 18 32.45 -16.72 17.75
CA ARG A 18 31.46 -16.98 18.80
C ARG A 18 30.07 -16.49 18.38
N PRO A 19 28.98 -17.22 18.72
CA PRO A 19 27.61 -16.89 18.30
C PRO A 19 27.07 -15.51 18.74
N ASN A 20 27.77 -14.80 19.64
CA ASN A 20 27.38 -13.48 20.17
C ASN A 20 28.41 -12.41 19.74
N GLY A 21 28.68 -12.29 18.44
CA GLY A 21 29.80 -11.49 17.93
C GLY A 21 29.70 -9.98 18.20
N VAL A 22 28.51 -9.42 18.34
CA VAL A 22 28.32 -7.97 18.55
C VAL A 22 27.58 -7.72 19.86
N LEU A 23 28.11 -6.82 20.69
CA LEU A 23 27.46 -6.39 21.94
C LEU A 23 26.38 -5.34 21.66
N GLY A 24 26.63 -4.45 20.70
CA GLY A 24 25.67 -3.42 20.34
C GLY A 24 26.17 -2.52 19.21
N VAL A 25 25.20 -1.87 18.59
CA VAL A 25 25.38 -0.73 17.69
C VAL A 25 24.82 0.49 18.40
N GLU A 26 25.56 1.60 18.47
CA GLU A 26 25.12 2.84 19.11
C GLU A 26 25.50 4.07 18.24
N PRO A 27 24.73 5.16 18.26
CA PRO A 27 25.00 6.34 17.44
C PRO A 27 26.17 7.19 18.00
N SER A 28 26.86 7.88 17.09
CA SER A 28 27.89 8.89 17.42
C SER A 28 27.29 10.30 17.53
N ASP A 29 28.11 11.26 17.94
CA ASP A 29 27.89 12.72 17.89
C ASP A 29 27.46 13.23 16.50
N LYS A 30 27.91 12.59 15.42
CA LYS A 30 27.62 12.95 14.04
C LYS A 30 26.52 12.08 13.43
N THR A 31 25.68 12.71 12.61
CA THR A 31 24.68 12.00 11.81
C THR A 31 25.34 10.96 10.90
N ASP A 32 24.69 9.81 10.73
CA ASP A 32 25.15 8.71 9.87
C ASP A 32 26.46 8.02 10.33
N GLN A 33 26.87 8.25 11.58
CA GLN A 33 28.01 7.59 12.19
C GLN A 33 27.59 6.71 13.37
N PHE A 34 28.06 5.46 13.38
CA PHE A 34 27.64 4.44 14.33
C PHE A 34 28.84 3.66 14.89
N LEU A 35 28.84 3.48 16.21
CA LEU A 35 29.79 2.65 16.94
C LEU A 35 29.28 1.22 16.97
N VAL A 36 30.07 0.30 16.43
CA VAL A 36 29.83 -1.13 16.47
C VAL A 36 30.81 -1.74 17.48
N THR A 37 30.28 -2.34 18.54
CA THR A 37 31.08 -2.96 19.60
C THR A 37 31.07 -4.47 19.44
N ASP A 38 32.22 -5.08 19.17
CA ASP A 38 32.40 -6.54 19.18
C ASP A 38 32.54 -7.03 20.63
N SER A 39 31.93 -8.18 20.94
CA SER A 39 32.04 -8.83 22.25
C SER A 39 33.43 -9.39 22.55
N SER A 40 34.31 -9.40 21.56
CA SER A 40 35.71 -9.73 21.74
C SER A 40 36.44 -8.59 22.44
N ARG A 41 36.86 -7.56 21.69
CA ARG A 41 37.80 -6.53 22.14
C ARG A 41 37.74 -5.20 21.39
N THR A 42 36.93 -5.10 20.34
CA THR A 42 37.05 -4.01 19.37
C THR A 42 35.80 -3.12 19.35
N VAL A 43 36.02 -1.83 19.20
CA VAL A 43 35.00 -0.81 18.93
C VAL A 43 35.36 -0.17 17.61
N ILE A 44 34.43 -0.19 16.65
CA ILE A 44 34.66 0.36 15.31
C ILE A 44 33.61 1.42 15.02
N LEU A 45 34.04 2.61 14.63
CA LEU A 45 33.17 3.69 14.17
C LEU A 45 32.97 3.56 12.65
N TYR A 46 31.74 3.42 12.20
CA TYR A 46 31.37 3.36 10.78
C TYR A 46 30.64 4.61 10.34
N LYS A 47 30.90 5.04 9.11
CA LYS A 47 29.99 5.91 8.36
C LYS A 47 29.15 5.04 7.43
N VAL A 48 27.84 5.03 7.64
CA VAL A 48 26.94 4.06 7.02
C VAL A 48 26.72 4.36 5.53
N SER A 49 26.55 5.62 5.15
CA SER A 49 26.43 6.03 3.73
C SER A 49 27.64 5.63 2.87
N ASP A 50 28.85 5.74 3.42
CA ASP A 50 30.09 5.42 2.69
C ASP A 50 30.50 3.94 2.83
N GLN A 51 29.81 3.18 3.69
CA GLN A 51 30.13 1.78 4.07
C GLN A 51 31.58 1.60 4.55
N LYS A 52 32.14 2.63 5.21
CA LYS A 52 33.57 2.67 5.58
C LYS A 52 33.77 2.79 7.09
N PRO A 53 34.74 2.05 7.67
CA PRO A 53 35.21 2.31 9.02
C PRO A 53 36.02 3.62 9.05
N LEU A 54 35.68 4.51 9.97
CA LEU A 54 36.40 5.75 10.24
C LEU A 54 37.46 5.59 11.33
N GLY A 55 37.23 4.68 12.28
CA GLY A 55 38.14 4.43 13.40
C GLY A 55 37.92 3.03 13.99
N SER A 56 38.98 2.45 14.56
CA SER A 56 38.93 1.14 15.20
C SER A 56 39.83 1.14 16.42
N TRP A 57 39.27 0.76 17.56
CA TRP A 57 39.92 0.80 18.86
C TRP A 57 39.79 -0.54 19.55
N SER A 58 40.89 -1.06 20.09
CA SER A 58 40.93 -2.39 20.71
C SER A 58 41.50 -2.34 22.12
N VAL A 59 40.91 -3.08 23.05
CA VAL A 59 41.47 -3.29 24.40
C VAL A 59 42.61 -4.32 24.36
N LYS A 60 43.46 -4.38 25.42
CA LYS A 60 44.60 -5.32 25.47
C LYS A 60 44.15 -6.76 25.31
N GLN A 61 45.07 -7.58 24.81
CA GLN A 61 44.91 -9.03 24.86
C GLN A 61 44.68 -9.51 26.29
N GLY A 62 43.58 -10.23 26.51
CA GLY A 62 43.14 -10.72 27.83
C GLY A 62 42.03 -9.88 28.47
N GLN A 63 41.82 -8.64 28.03
CA GLN A 63 40.66 -7.82 28.42
C GLN A 63 39.48 -8.13 27.51
N VAL A 64 38.27 -7.97 28.03
CA VAL A 64 37.03 -8.19 27.29
C VAL A 64 36.09 -7.01 27.51
N ILE A 65 35.54 -6.48 26.42
CA ILE A 65 34.50 -5.46 26.48
C ILE A 65 33.21 -6.13 26.97
N THR A 66 32.57 -5.55 27.99
CA THR A 66 31.41 -6.19 28.65
C THR A 66 30.09 -5.50 28.37
N CYS A 67 30.09 -4.28 27.84
CA CYS A 67 28.89 -3.57 27.40
C CYS A 67 29.15 -2.77 26.10
N PRO A 68 28.10 -2.38 25.35
CA PRO A 68 28.25 -1.53 24.17
C PRO A 68 28.97 -0.22 24.51
N ALA A 69 29.85 0.23 23.61
CA ALA A 69 30.43 1.57 23.68
C ALA A 69 29.40 2.62 23.27
N VAL A 70 29.38 3.76 23.96
CA VAL A 70 28.45 4.86 23.70
C VAL A 70 29.20 6.16 23.48
N CYS A 71 28.58 7.10 22.77
CA CYS A 71 29.09 8.47 22.64
C CYS A 71 28.47 9.37 23.72
N ASN A 72 29.30 10.22 24.35
CA ASN A 72 28.84 11.36 25.11
C ASN A 72 28.50 12.50 24.16
N PHE A 73 27.21 12.76 23.95
CA PHE A 73 26.76 13.80 23.02
C PHE A 73 27.10 15.23 23.48
N GLN A 74 27.49 15.43 24.75
CA GLN A 74 27.88 16.74 25.27
C GLN A 74 29.35 17.06 24.99
N THR A 75 30.24 16.06 25.11
CA THR A 75 31.69 16.24 24.94
C THR A 75 32.22 15.73 23.58
N GLY A 76 31.47 14.87 22.89
CA GLY A 76 31.92 14.17 21.68
C GLY A 76 32.86 13.00 21.94
N GLU A 77 33.09 12.65 23.21
CA GLU A 77 33.96 11.53 23.60
C GLU A 77 33.19 10.20 23.59
N TYR A 78 33.93 9.10 23.48
CA TYR A 78 33.43 7.74 23.51
C TYR A 78 33.75 7.07 24.83
N ILE A 79 32.83 6.23 25.31
CA ILE A 79 32.90 5.59 26.61
C ILE A 79 32.65 4.10 26.46
N VAL A 80 33.47 3.28 27.11
CA VAL A 80 33.33 1.83 27.12
C VAL A 80 33.70 1.27 28.49
N VAL A 81 33.07 0.15 28.86
CA VAL A 81 33.46 -0.62 30.04
C VAL A 81 34.00 -1.98 29.61
N HIS A 82 35.17 -2.31 30.15
CA HIS A 82 35.77 -3.63 30.03
C HIS A 82 35.93 -4.29 31.39
N ASP A 83 35.96 -5.62 31.38
CA ASP A 83 36.09 -6.47 32.57
C ASP A 83 35.06 -6.13 33.68
N ASN A 84 33.84 -5.75 33.27
CA ASN A 84 32.69 -5.35 34.09
C ASN A 84 32.85 -4.09 34.96
N LYS A 85 34.07 -3.59 35.24
CA LYS A 85 34.28 -2.51 36.20
C LYS A 85 35.14 -1.36 35.69
N VAL A 86 35.90 -1.56 34.62
CA VAL A 86 36.88 -0.57 34.18
C VAL A 86 36.30 0.26 33.06
N LEU A 87 36.07 1.54 33.35
CA LEU A 87 35.58 2.54 32.42
C LEU A 87 36.75 3.21 31.70
N ARG A 88 36.63 3.38 30.38
CA ARG A 88 37.55 4.18 29.56
C ARG A 88 36.82 5.25 28.78
N ILE A 89 37.47 6.41 28.62
CA ILE A 89 36.98 7.55 27.85
C ILE A 89 38.05 7.97 26.86
N TRP A 90 37.68 8.12 25.59
CA TRP A 90 38.59 8.51 24.50
C TRP A 90 37.87 9.33 23.43
N ASN A 91 38.62 9.89 22.49
CA ASN A 91 38.08 10.64 21.35
C ASN A 91 38.62 10.07 20.01
N ASN A 92 38.28 10.72 18.89
CA ASN A 92 38.71 10.29 17.56
C ASN A 92 40.23 10.44 17.30
N GLU A 93 40.92 11.29 18.05
CA GLU A 93 42.36 11.53 17.91
C GLU A 93 43.20 10.48 18.65
N ASP A 94 42.60 9.80 19.62
CA ASP A 94 43.25 8.76 20.41
C ASP A 94 43.50 7.49 19.58
N VAL A 95 44.76 7.16 19.34
CA VAL A 95 45.13 5.98 18.54
C VAL A 95 45.05 4.67 19.34
N ASN A 96 45.21 4.72 20.67
CA ASN A 96 45.30 3.52 21.51
C ASN A 96 44.52 3.67 22.81
N LEU A 97 43.51 2.82 23.02
CA LEU A 97 42.69 2.78 24.23
C LEU A 97 43.49 2.59 25.51
N ASP A 98 44.70 2.04 25.49
CA ASP A 98 45.49 1.77 26.69
C ASP A 98 46.10 3.00 27.33
N LYS A 99 46.21 4.08 26.57
CA LYS A 99 46.79 5.34 27.03
C LYS A 99 45.74 6.37 27.41
N VAL A 100 44.47 6.09 27.12
CA VAL A 100 43.35 7.01 27.37
C VAL A 100 42.96 6.98 28.84
N PHE A 101 42.05 7.86 29.21
CA PHE A 101 41.53 7.94 30.57
C PHE A 101 40.95 6.59 31.01
N LYS A 102 41.23 6.21 32.27
CA LYS A 102 40.79 4.95 32.88
C LYS A 102 40.33 5.19 34.31
N ALA A 103 39.13 4.72 34.64
CA ALA A 103 38.60 4.68 36.00
C ALA A 103 38.13 3.26 36.34
N THR A 104 38.43 2.78 37.54
CA THR A 104 37.89 1.51 38.04
C THR A 104 36.73 1.82 38.97
N LEU A 105 35.57 1.24 38.70
CA LEU A 105 34.35 1.39 39.49
C LEU A 105 34.29 0.36 40.64
N SER A 106 33.54 0.67 41.69
CA SER A 106 33.39 -0.21 42.87
C SER A 106 32.54 -1.47 42.57
N ALA A 107 31.54 -1.35 41.71
CA ALA A 107 30.58 -2.41 41.38
C ALA A 107 30.57 -2.77 39.87
N ASP A 108 30.00 -3.93 39.56
CA ASP A 108 29.85 -4.41 38.19
C ASP A 108 28.81 -3.61 37.40
N VAL A 109 29.21 -3.12 36.23
CA VAL A 109 28.37 -2.41 35.28
C VAL A 109 27.56 -3.40 34.45
N TYR A 110 26.27 -3.10 34.28
CA TYR A 110 25.39 -3.78 33.33
C TYR A 110 25.46 -3.13 31.95
N ARG A 111 25.20 -1.81 31.86
CA ARG A 111 25.20 -1.07 30.60
C ARG A 111 25.40 0.43 30.84
N ILE A 112 25.97 1.12 29.85
CA ILE A 112 25.99 2.59 29.80
C ILE A 112 24.89 3.03 28.84
N HIS A 113 24.10 4.02 29.24
CA HIS A 113 23.06 4.61 28.42
C HIS A 113 23.42 6.05 28.07
N SER A 114 23.22 6.42 26.80
CA SER A 114 23.46 7.77 26.33
C SER A 114 22.33 8.20 25.38
N ILE A 115 21.91 9.45 25.49
CA ILE A 115 20.93 10.07 24.59
C ILE A 115 21.31 11.54 24.38
N GLN A 116 20.93 12.11 23.24
CA GLN A 116 21.23 13.50 22.94
C GLN A 116 20.63 14.46 23.98
N GLY A 117 21.44 15.41 24.43
CA GLY A 117 21.01 16.48 25.35
C GLY A 117 21.15 16.15 26.85
N THR A 118 21.66 14.97 27.22
CA THR A 118 21.90 14.60 28.63
C THR A 118 23.29 14.01 28.82
N GLU A 119 23.78 13.99 30.06
CA GLU A 119 24.98 13.24 30.40
C GLU A 119 24.73 11.73 30.26
N PRO A 120 25.73 10.92 29.90
CA PRO A 120 25.64 9.47 29.96
C PRO A 120 25.41 8.97 31.38
N VAL A 121 24.63 7.90 31.51
CA VAL A 121 24.33 7.27 32.81
C VAL A 121 24.80 5.82 32.81
N VAL A 122 25.42 5.40 33.91
CA VAL A 122 25.93 4.04 34.09
C VAL A 122 24.95 3.26 34.96
N GLN A 123 24.42 2.16 34.42
CA GLN A 123 23.57 1.21 35.12
C GLN A 123 24.40 0.02 35.62
N PHE A 124 24.33 -0.27 36.90
CA PHE A 124 25.00 -1.40 37.54
C PHE A 124 24.14 -2.67 37.52
N LYS A 125 24.77 -3.85 37.65
CA LYS A 125 24.07 -5.15 37.65
C LYS A 125 23.01 -5.27 38.76
N GLU A 126 23.24 -4.58 39.88
CA GLU A 126 22.33 -4.50 41.03
C GLU A 126 21.22 -3.44 40.87
N GLY A 127 21.08 -2.86 39.67
CA GLY A 127 20.00 -1.94 39.30
C GLY A 127 20.23 -0.47 39.63
N ALA A 128 21.22 -0.13 40.44
CA ALA A 128 21.58 1.26 40.70
C ALA A 128 22.03 1.98 39.42
N VAL A 129 21.76 3.28 39.35
CA VAL A 129 22.12 4.14 38.23
C VAL A 129 22.79 5.40 38.75
N ARG A 130 23.87 5.82 38.08
CA ARG A 130 24.61 7.05 38.41
C ARG A 130 24.99 7.80 37.14
N GLY A 131 24.99 9.13 37.22
CA GLY A 131 25.52 9.99 36.17
C GLY A 131 27.03 9.81 36.03
N LEU A 132 27.54 9.97 34.81
CA LEU A 132 28.96 9.78 34.52
C LEU A 132 29.84 10.75 35.32
N GLU A 133 29.51 12.03 35.36
CA GLU A 133 30.33 13.05 36.04
C GLU A 133 30.48 12.76 37.54
N ALA A 134 29.38 12.38 38.19
CA ALA A 134 29.39 11.99 39.60
C ALA A 134 30.23 10.73 39.85
N LEU A 135 30.25 9.78 38.90
CA LEU A 135 31.10 8.59 38.98
C LEU A 135 32.58 8.91 38.73
N LEU A 136 32.89 9.86 37.86
CA LEU A 136 34.26 10.26 37.58
C LEU A 136 34.88 11.04 38.74
N ALA A 137 34.08 11.84 39.45
CA ALA A 137 34.51 12.53 40.67
C ALA A 137 34.85 11.54 41.80
N GLU A 138 34.02 10.50 41.99
CA GLU A 138 34.23 9.47 43.02
C GLU A 138 33.98 8.04 42.46
N PRO A 139 34.98 7.43 41.77
CA PRO A 139 34.79 6.12 41.13
C PRO A 139 34.59 4.95 42.10
N GLN A 140 35.11 5.08 43.32
CA GLN A 140 35.03 4.08 44.38
C GLN A 140 33.86 4.32 45.34
N GLN A 141 32.90 5.18 44.97
CA GLN A 141 31.70 5.42 45.77
C GLN A 141 30.92 4.11 46.01
N LYS A 142 30.21 4.04 47.13
CA LYS A 142 29.36 2.89 47.44
C LYS A 142 28.14 2.89 46.53
N ILE A 143 27.98 1.81 45.77
CA ILE A 143 26.79 1.59 44.94
C ILE A 143 25.78 0.77 45.73
N GLU A 144 24.53 1.23 45.74
CA GLU A 144 23.44 0.57 46.44
C GLU A 144 22.83 -0.57 45.63
N THR A 145 22.20 -1.51 46.31
CA THR A 145 21.45 -2.61 45.68
C THR A 145 19.99 -2.20 45.59
N VAL A 146 19.48 -2.08 44.36
CA VAL A 146 18.12 -1.59 44.07
C VAL A 146 17.16 -2.76 43.83
N ILE A 147 17.64 -3.78 43.12
CA ILE A 147 16.85 -4.98 42.82
C ILE A 147 16.93 -5.97 43.98
N SER A 148 15.91 -6.82 44.12
CA SER A 148 15.91 -7.82 45.20
C SER A 148 16.86 -8.99 44.91
N ASP A 149 17.33 -9.67 45.96
CA ASP A 149 18.22 -10.83 45.82
C ASP A 149 17.63 -11.89 44.86
N GLY A 150 18.45 -12.33 43.90
CA GLY A 150 18.07 -13.28 42.86
C GLY A 150 17.29 -12.70 41.67
N GLU A 151 16.98 -11.39 41.67
CA GLU A 151 16.48 -10.69 40.47
C GLU A 151 17.63 -10.44 39.48
N VAL A 152 17.40 -10.67 38.19
CA VAL A 152 18.40 -10.40 37.14
C VAL A 152 17.83 -9.48 36.08
N ILE A 153 18.58 -8.44 35.70
CA ILE A 153 18.21 -7.52 34.63
C ILE A 153 18.27 -8.24 33.27
N LYS A 154 17.16 -8.21 32.53
CA LYS A 154 17.03 -8.83 31.19
C LYS A 154 17.04 -7.83 30.06
N TRP A 155 16.50 -6.64 30.30
CA TRP A 155 16.33 -5.63 29.27
C TRP A 155 16.33 -4.24 29.89
N ALA A 156 16.86 -3.26 29.18
CA ALA A 156 16.84 -1.86 29.60
C ALA A 156 16.77 -0.94 28.38
N LYS A 157 16.07 0.18 28.52
CA LYS A 157 15.98 1.24 27.52
C LYS A 157 15.92 2.61 28.17
N PHE A 158 16.60 3.56 27.54
CA PHE A 158 16.72 4.94 27.98
C PHE A 158 16.09 5.87 26.93
N PHE A 159 15.28 6.82 27.38
CA PHE A 159 14.57 7.73 26.48
C PHE A 159 14.29 9.10 27.13
N MET A 160 13.91 10.08 26.31
CA MET A 160 13.51 11.41 26.75
C MET A 160 11.99 11.53 26.90
N VAL A 161 11.53 11.91 28.09
CA VAL A 161 10.13 12.16 28.43
C VAL A 161 9.96 13.64 28.76
N PHE A 162 9.26 14.41 27.92
CA PHE A 162 9.09 15.87 28.09
C PHE A 162 10.39 16.63 28.43
N ARG A 163 11.50 16.29 27.74
CA ARG A 163 12.85 16.84 27.98
C ARG A 163 13.54 16.37 29.27
N HIS A 164 13.00 15.38 29.97
CA HIS A 164 13.65 14.73 31.10
C HIS A 164 14.06 13.31 30.74
N PRO A 165 15.31 12.89 31.05
CA PRO A 165 15.71 11.51 30.84
C PRO A 165 14.94 10.57 31.77
N ALA A 166 14.61 9.40 31.23
CA ALA A 166 13.99 8.32 31.98
C ALA A 166 14.58 6.98 31.55
N LEU A 167 14.83 6.12 32.53
CA LEU A 167 15.31 4.75 32.31
C LEU A 167 14.20 3.77 32.71
N ILE A 168 13.91 2.83 31.81
CA ILE A 168 13.10 1.65 32.14
C ILE A 168 13.98 0.41 32.01
N PHE A 169 13.90 -0.50 32.98
CA PHE A 169 14.53 -1.82 32.87
C PHE A 169 13.65 -2.92 33.43
N ILE A 170 13.76 -4.10 32.84
CA ILE A 170 12.99 -5.29 33.20
C ILE A 170 13.90 -6.28 33.91
N THR A 171 13.46 -6.79 35.05
CA THR A 171 14.12 -7.88 35.77
C THR A 171 13.27 -9.14 35.74
N GLU A 172 13.93 -10.29 35.88
CA GLU A 172 13.29 -11.60 36.03
C GLU A 172 13.65 -12.20 37.40
N LYS A 173 12.65 -12.75 38.10
CA LYS A 173 12.82 -13.56 39.31
C LYS A 173 11.88 -14.76 39.27
N HIS A 174 12.43 -15.97 39.27
CA HIS A 174 11.64 -17.22 39.26
C HIS A 174 10.49 -17.22 38.22
N GLY A 175 10.76 -16.73 36.99
CA GLY A 175 9.76 -16.63 35.91
C GLY A 175 8.78 -15.45 36.00
N SER A 176 8.82 -14.65 37.07
CA SER A 176 8.08 -13.39 37.18
C SER A 176 8.90 -12.21 36.68
N TYR A 177 8.26 -11.31 35.95
CA TYR A 177 8.90 -10.11 35.41
C TYR A 177 8.49 -8.85 36.16
N PHE A 178 9.46 -7.98 36.43
CA PHE A 178 9.24 -6.68 37.07
C PHE A 178 9.79 -5.57 36.20
N ALA A 179 9.04 -4.47 36.05
CA ALA A 179 9.49 -3.27 35.39
C ALA A 179 9.86 -2.20 36.42
N TYR A 180 11.04 -1.63 36.28
CA TYR A 180 11.51 -0.51 37.08
C TYR A 180 11.60 0.73 36.19
N VAL A 181 10.97 1.82 36.63
CA VAL A 181 11.02 3.12 35.93
C VAL A 181 11.70 4.12 36.84
N GLN A 182 12.80 4.69 36.36
CA GLN A 182 13.56 5.73 37.05
C GLN A 182 13.49 7.04 36.29
N MET A 183 12.95 8.07 36.97
CA MET A 183 12.90 9.43 36.48
C MET A 183 14.02 10.25 37.13
N PHE A 184 14.92 10.84 36.34
CA PHE A 184 16.10 11.52 36.88
C PHE A 184 15.79 12.92 37.44
N ASN A 185 14.72 13.56 36.98
CA ASN A 185 14.30 14.87 37.47
C ASN A 185 13.71 14.82 38.89
N SER A 186 12.96 13.76 39.21
CA SER A 186 12.31 13.55 40.52
C SER A 186 13.07 12.57 41.41
N GLN A 187 14.12 11.92 40.88
CA GLN A 187 14.88 10.85 41.55
C GLN A 187 14.01 9.71 42.08
N ASN A 188 12.81 9.54 41.52
CA ASN A 188 11.88 8.51 41.94
C ASN A 188 12.10 7.25 41.12
N LEU A 189 12.20 6.13 41.83
CA LEU A 189 12.19 4.79 41.26
C LEU A 189 10.86 4.13 41.57
N SER A 190 10.19 3.62 40.54
CA SER A 190 8.89 2.96 40.68
C SER A 190 8.98 1.52 40.17
N LYS A 191 8.44 0.58 40.97
CA LYS A 191 8.44 -0.86 40.66
C LYS A 191 7.03 -1.33 40.27
N TYR A 192 6.94 -2.02 39.14
CA TYR A 192 5.72 -2.58 38.59
C TYR A 192 5.86 -4.10 38.41
N THR A 193 4.87 -4.86 38.85
CA THR A 193 4.80 -6.29 38.57
C THR A 193 4.05 -6.50 37.25
N LEU A 194 4.70 -7.15 36.28
CA LEU A 194 4.10 -7.49 34.99
C LEU A 194 3.34 -8.80 35.14
N LEU A 195 2.00 -8.74 35.13
CA LEU A 195 1.19 -9.94 35.22
C LEU A 195 1.22 -10.70 33.88
N LEU A 196 1.45 -12.01 33.96
CA LEU A 196 1.24 -12.92 32.83
C LEU A 196 -0.26 -13.07 32.61
N GLY A 197 -0.71 -13.13 31.35
CA GLY A 197 -2.10 -13.41 31.02
C GLY A 197 -2.54 -14.81 31.51
N PRO A 198 -3.83 -15.17 31.37
CA PRO A 198 -4.39 -16.41 31.90
C PRO A 198 -3.77 -17.71 31.35
N GLU A 199 -2.89 -17.66 30.35
CA GLU A 199 -2.16 -18.81 29.83
C GLU A 199 -0.85 -19.03 30.61
N GLU A 200 -0.93 -19.86 31.65
CA GLU A 200 0.09 -20.09 32.69
C GLU A 200 1.44 -20.69 32.22
N LYS A 201 1.75 -20.73 30.92
CA LYS A 201 2.96 -21.37 30.38
C LYS A 201 3.77 -20.54 29.38
N CYS A 202 3.37 -19.30 29.11
CA CYS A 202 4.03 -18.50 28.08
C CYS A 202 5.29 -17.80 28.61
N ILE A 203 6.44 -18.04 27.98
CA ILE A 203 7.72 -17.40 28.34
C ILE A 203 7.88 -16.15 27.49
N THR A 204 8.17 -15.01 28.11
CA THR A 204 8.51 -13.80 27.36
C THR A 204 9.91 -13.92 26.75
N LEU A 205 10.00 -13.75 25.43
CA LEU A 205 11.22 -13.94 24.65
C LEU A 205 12.00 -12.64 24.46
N ASN A 206 11.32 -11.52 24.22
CA ASN A 206 11.96 -10.22 24.05
C ASN A 206 11.04 -9.07 24.48
N PHE A 207 11.64 -7.93 24.80
CA PHE A 207 10.96 -6.71 25.20
C PHE A 207 11.37 -5.55 24.30
N THR A 208 10.44 -4.63 24.10
CA THR A 208 10.74 -3.30 23.59
C THR A 208 9.79 -2.31 24.24
N ALA A 209 10.17 -1.03 24.26
CA ALA A 209 9.26 -0.01 24.75
C ALA A 209 9.34 1.25 23.91
N TYR A 210 8.25 1.98 23.86
CA TYR A 210 8.23 3.37 23.42
C TYR A 210 7.46 4.21 24.42
N VAL A 211 7.71 5.51 24.38
CA VAL A 211 7.06 6.47 25.27
C VAL A 211 5.96 7.18 24.52
N ASP A 212 4.76 7.16 25.07
CA ASP A 212 3.73 8.14 24.77
C ASP A 212 3.69 9.22 25.87
N ARG A 213 2.99 10.32 25.60
CA ARG A 213 2.89 11.49 26.50
C ARG A 213 2.48 11.13 27.93
N LYS A 214 1.76 10.04 28.18
CA LYS A 214 1.28 9.67 29.52
C LYS A 214 1.80 8.33 30.04
N PHE A 215 2.12 7.40 29.14
CA PHE A 215 2.45 6.02 29.47
C PHE A 215 3.69 5.56 28.70
N ILE A 216 4.46 4.69 29.31
CA ILE A 216 5.45 3.87 28.62
C ILE A 216 4.72 2.63 28.14
N SER A 217 4.59 2.47 26.82
CA SER A 217 4.08 1.23 26.24
C SER A 217 5.23 0.24 26.15
N LEU A 218 5.19 -0.79 26.99
CA LEU A 218 6.10 -1.91 26.98
C LEU A 218 5.47 -3.03 26.17
N MET A 219 6.08 -3.37 25.04
CA MET A 219 5.69 -4.52 24.22
C MET A 219 6.59 -5.70 24.52
N SER A 220 5.98 -6.89 24.59
CA SER A 220 6.68 -8.14 24.79
C SER A 220 6.21 -9.20 23.82
N ILE A 221 7.15 -9.89 23.18
CA ILE A 221 6.85 -11.08 22.38
C ILE A 221 7.02 -12.32 23.26
N SER A 222 6.04 -13.21 23.23
CA SER A 222 6.04 -14.41 24.06
C SER A 222 6.15 -15.69 23.21
N SER A 223 6.39 -16.82 23.86
CA SER A 223 6.64 -18.11 23.20
C SER A 223 5.50 -18.58 22.32
N ASP A 224 4.26 -18.21 22.64
CA ASP A 224 3.05 -18.47 21.84
C ASP A 224 3.00 -17.72 20.49
N GLY A 225 4.04 -16.95 20.18
CA GLY A 225 4.13 -16.16 18.96
C GLY A 225 3.27 -14.90 18.98
N CYS A 226 2.65 -14.54 20.12
CA CYS A 226 1.86 -13.32 20.26
C CYS A 226 2.69 -12.16 20.80
N ILE A 227 2.28 -10.94 20.43
CA ILE A 227 2.83 -9.71 20.97
C ILE A 227 1.81 -9.11 21.92
N TYR A 228 2.27 -8.80 23.12
CA TYR A 228 1.49 -8.19 24.19
C TYR A 228 1.99 -6.78 24.46
N GLU A 229 1.09 -5.90 24.87
CA GLU A 229 1.36 -4.55 25.30
C GLU A 229 1.03 -4.40 26.79
N SER A 230 1.87 -3.65 27.51
CA SER A 230 1.68 -3.27 28.92
C SER A 230 1.89 -1.77 29.05
N LEU A 231 0.86 -1.06 29.50
CA LEU A 231 0.92 0.39 29.69
C LEU A 231 1.39 0.70 31.10
N ILE A 232 2.60 1.24 31.22
CA ILE A 232 3.22 1.61 32.49
C ILE A 232 3.07 3.13 32.68
N PRO A 233 2.42 3.62 33.75
CA PRO A 233 2.29 5.05 33.98
C PRO A 233 3.65 5.67 34.32
N ILE A 234 3.97 6.79 33.69
CA ILE A 234 5.24 7.53 33.94
C ILE A 234 5.22 8.17 35.33
N TYR A 235 4.07 8.68 35.74
CA TYR A 235 3.84 9.29 37.05
C TYR A 235 2.90 8.37 37.84
N PRO A 236 3.43 7.51 38.73
CA PRO A 236 2.59 6.67 39.56
C PRO A 236 1.83 7.53 40.56
N SER A 237 0.57 7.18 40.80
CA SER A 237 -0.26 7.84 41.81
C SER A 237 0.19 7.52 43.25
N ASP A 238 0.89 6.39 43.45
CA ASP A 238 1.37 5.89 44.75
C ASP A 238 2.74 5.21 44.54
N THR A 239 3.83 5.86 44.94
CA THR A 239 5.23 5.42 44.73
C THR A 239 5.67 4.30 45.67
N GLU A 240 4.95 4.06 46.78
CA GLU A 240 5.38 3.11 47.82
C GLU A 240 4.87 1.68 47.61
N LYS A 241 3.84 1.48 46.77
CA LYS A 241 3.25 0.17 46.51
C LYS A 241 3.66 -0.38 45.16
N ASN A 242 4.06 -1.65 45.13
CA ASN A 242 4.24 -2.41 43.89
C ASN A 242 2.93 -2.41 43.10
N GLN A 243 2.90 -1.68 41.99
CA GLN A 243 1.72 -1.58 41.15
C GLN A 243 1.69 -2.77 40.19
N ARG A 244 0.50 -3.31 39.93
CA ARG A 244 0.31 -4.41 38.98
C ARG A 244 -0.09 -3.85 37.63
N VAL A 245 0.60 -4.26 36.58
CA VAL A 245 0.28 -3.87 35.19
C VAL A 245 -0.24 -5.10 34.46
N VAL A 246 -1.38 -4.92 33.79
CA VAL A 246 -2.04 -5.97 33.01
C VAL A 246 -1.53 -5.93 31.57
N LYS A 247 -1.28 -7.11 31.01
CA LYS A 247 -0.93 -7.29 29.59
C LYS A 247 -2.19 -7.36 28.73
N SER A 248 -2.24 -6.57 27.66
CA SER A 248 -3.24 -6.70 26.57
C SER A 248 -2.58 -7.35 25.36
N GLN A 249 -3.29 -8.23 24.67
CA GLN A 249 -2.80 -8.80 23.42
C GLN A 249 -2.90 -7.77 22.29
N LEU A 250 -1.80 -7.54 21.58
CA LEU A 250 -1.72 -6.57 20.48
C LEU A 250 -1.77 -7.26 19.10
N LEU A 251 -0.99 -8.32 18.92
CA LEU A 251 -0.96 -9.13 17.68
C LEU A 251 -0.94 -10.62 18.01
N LYS A 252 -1.53 -11.42 17.12
CA LYS A 252 -1.59 -12.88 17.22
C LYS A 252 -0.77 -13.54 16.11
N ALA A 253 -0.10 -14.65 16.44
CA ALA A 253 0.59 -15.52 15.47
C ALA A 253 1.65 -14.81 14.60
N VAL A 254 2.47 -13.97 15.23
CA VAL A 254 3.53 -13.21 14.56
C VAL A 254 4.76 -14.07 14.28
N VAL A 255 5.12 -14.96 15.22
CA VAL A 255 6.30 -15.82 15.15
C VAL A 255 5.93 -17.27 15.45
N SER A 256 6.69 -18.23 14.91
CA SER A 256 6.44 -19.65 15.15
C SER A 256 6.80 -20.11 16.56
N ASP A 257 5.96 -20.98 17.13
CA ASP A 257 6.00 -21.51 18.51
C ASP A 257 7.31 -22.30 18.83
N ASN A 258 8.10 -22.66 17.82
CA ASN A 258 9.23 -23.60 17.94
C ASN A 258 10.63 -22.96 17.95
N SER A 259 10.78 -21.64 17.81
CA SER A 259 12.09 -20.99 17.75
C SER A 259 12.51 -20.39 19.09
N GLN A 260 13.30 -21.12 19.88
CA GLN A 260 13.86 -20.65 21.16
C GLN A 260 15.07 -19.70 21.00
N SER A 261 15.59 -19.50 19.79
CA SER A 261 16.77 -18.66 19.54
C SER A 261 16.54 -17.78 18.33
N GLY A 262 16.80 -16.47 18.46
CA GLY A 262 16.85 -15.57 17.30
C GLY A 262 15.73 -14.52 17.20
N ILE A 263 14.86 -14.38 18.21
CA ILE A 263 13.71 -13.47 18.11
C ILE A 263 14.05 -12.08 18.63
N ALA A 264 13.91 -11.07 17.78
CA ALA A 264 14.04 -9.66 18.16
C ALA A 264 12.78 -8.86 17.85
N LEU A 265 12.46 -7.92 18.72
CA LEU A 265 11.29 -7.04 18.60
C LEU A 265 11.76 -5.60 18.80
N THR A 266 11.44 -4.71 17.86
CA THR A 266 11.68 -3.27 18.01
C THR A 266 10.51 -2.44 17.53
N VAL A 267 10.28 -1.29 18.16
CA VAL A 267 9.26 -0.32 17.76
C VAL A 267 9.91 0.68 16.81
N LEU A 268 9.37 0.79 15.59
CA LEU A 268 9.88 1.71 14.57
C LEU A 268 9.25 3.09 14.73
N ASP A 269 7.93 3.12 14.91
CA ASP A 269 7.16 4.32 15.17
C ASP A 269 5.91 4.01 16.02
N ARG A 270 4.92 4.91 16.07
CA ARG A 270 3.71 4.75 16.87
C ARG A 270 2.78 3.63 16.40
N ASP A 271 2.85 3.27 15.13
CA ASP A 271 1.93 2.33 14.49
C ASP A 271 2.66 1.13 13.84
N HIS A 272 3.99 1.10 13.83
CA HIS A 272 4.80 0.07 13.19
C HIS A 272 5.82 -0.54 14.13
N ILE A 273 5.93 -1.86 14.07
CA ILE A 273 6.95 -2.64 14.77
C ILE A 273 7.71 -3.51 13.77
N ALA A 274 8.98 -3.74 14.03
CA ALA A 274 9.78 -4.73 13.31
C ALA A 274 10.02 -5.95 14.19
N VAL A 275 9.82 -7.13 13.59
CA VAL A 275 9.95 -8.43 14.22
C VAL A 275 10.92 -9.26 13.39
N LEU A 276 11.98 -9.71 14.05
CA LEU A 276 12.96 -10.63 13.51
C LEU A 276 12.68 -12.01 14.08
N GLY A 277 12.40 -12.98 13.21
CA GLY A 277 12.10 -14.35 13.60
C GLY A 277 11.37 -15.11 12.48
N PRO A 278 11.17 -16.42 12.65
CA PRO A 278 10.46 -17.23 11.67
C PRO A 278 8.96 -16.87 11.68
N PRO A 279 8.40 -16.34 10.58
CA PRO A 279 7.01 -15.92 10.54
C PRO A 279 6.13 -17.16 10.41
N MET A 280 4.95 -17.20 11.03
CA MET A 280 4.00 -18.26 10.75
C MET A 280 3.42 -18.09 9.33
N PRO A 281 3.39 -19.11 8.44
CA PRO A 281 3.72 -20.54 8.62
C PRO A 281 5.12 -20.97 8.13
N ALA A 282 6.01 -20.04 7.78
CA ALA A 282 7.32 -20.34 7.20
C ALA A 282 8.37 -20.71 8.27
N SER A 283 9.25 -21.66 7.95
CA SER A 283 10.31 -22.13 8.85
C SER A 283 11.61 -21.33 8.78
N LYS A 284 11.72 -20.35 7.87
CA LYS A 284 12.92 -19.53 7.69
C LYS A 284 12.80 -18.23 8.46
N ASP A 285 13.90 -17.78 9.05
CA ASP A 285 13.97 -16.48 9.69
C ASP A 285 13.62 -15.36 8.71
N CYS A 286 12.81 -14.40 9.14
CA CYS A 286 12.48 -13.22 8.37
C CYS A 286 12.61 -11.96 9.22
N LEU A 287 12.87 -10.84 8.56
CA LEU A 287 12.61 -9.52 9.11
C LEU A 287 11.26 -9.06 8.59
N SER A 288 10.31 -8.80 9.48
CA SER A 288 8.94 -8.41 9.14
C SER A 288 8.56 -7.09 9.79
N ILE A 289 7.88 -6.22 9.05
CA ILE A 289 7.31 -4.98 9.58
C ILE A 289 5.79 -5.13 9.67
N TRP A 290 5.26 -4.97 10.86
CA TRP A 290 3.85 -5.09 11.18
C TRP A 290 3.26 -3.73 11.53
N ASN A 291 2.06 -3.47 11.02
CA ASN A 291 1.26 -2.35 11.44
C ASN A 291 0.39 -2.77 12.63
N ILE A 292 0.63 -2.19 13.81
CA ILE A 292 -0.09 -2.55 15.03
C ILE A 292 -1.50 -1.93 15.08
N LYS A 293 -1.71 -0.81 14.38
CA LYS A 293 -3.01 -0.11 14.34
C LYS A 293 -4.08 -0.88 13.57
N PHE A 294 -3.69 -1.47 12.44
CA PHE A 294 -4.57 -2.29 11.60
C PHE A 294 -4.33 -3.79 11.74
N GLN A 295 -3.33 -4.20 12.52
CA GLN A 295 -2.94 -5.59 12.77
C GLN A 295 -2.59 -6.37 11.49
N ILE A 296 -1.86 -5.73 10.59
CA ILE A 296 -1.53 -6.28 9.26
C ILE A 296 -0.01 -6.30 9.06
N LEU A 297 0.49 -7.40 8.50
CA LEU A 297 1.86 -7.50 7.98
C LEU A 297 1.98 -6.63 6.73
N GLN A 298 2.89 -5.64 6.74
CA GLN A 298 3.08 -4.74 5.60
C GLN A 298 4.18 -5.22 4.66
N THR A 299 5.31 -5.68 5.21
CA THR A 299 6.42 -6.20 4.42
C THR A 299 7.20 -7.24 5.21
N SER A 300 7.79 -8.20 4.51
CA SER A 300 8.69 -9.21 5.09
C SER A 300 9.84 -9.50 4.14
N LYS A 301 11.00 -9.78 4.71
CA LYS A 301 12.21 -10.16 3.99
C LYS A 301 12.74 -11.45 4.57
N GLU A 302 12.84 -12.49 3.73
CA GLU A 302 13.44 -13.77 4.13
C GLU A 302 14.95 -13.63 4.34
N LEU A 303 15.46 -14.28 5.39
CA LEU A 303 16.88 -14.29 5.76
C LEU A 303 17.43 -15.71 5.60
N PRO A 304 17.97 -16.05 4.41
CA PRO A 304 18.30 -17.44 4.07
C PRO A 304 19.45 -18.04 4.91
N GLN A 305 20.31 -17.22 5.50
CA GLN A 305 21.45 -17.68 6.34
C GLN A 305 21.14 -17.64 7.85
N GLY A 306 19.88 -17.43 8.23
CA GLY A 306 19.42 -17.37 9.61
C GLY A 306 19.74 -16.05 10.32
N THR A 307 19.30 -15.94 11.59
CA THR A 307 19.47 -14.73 12.41
C THR A 307 20.23 -14.98 13.72
N SER A 308 20.91 -13.94 14.20
CA SER A 308 21.52 -13.87 15.53
C SER A 308 20.55 -13.48 16.64
N GLY A 309 19.34 -13.02 16.30
CA GLY A 309 18.35 -12.52 17.26
C GLY A 309 18.64 -11.16 17.86
N GLN A 310 19.53 -10.39 17.25
CA GLN A 310 19.81 -9.01 17.61
C GLN A 310 19.37 -8.07 16.48
N LEU A 311 18.57 -7.07 16.83
CA LEU A 311 18.08 -6.04 15.93
C LEU A 311 18.22 -4.69 16.61
N TRP A 312 18.93 -3.76 15.96
CA TRP A 312 19.03 -2.38 16.39
C TRP A 312 18.37 -1.46 15.36
N TYR A 313 17.85 -0.32 15.80
CA TYR A 313 17.26 0.67 14.91
C TYR A 313 17.76 2.07 15.30
N TYR A 314 18.15 2.85 14.31
CA TYR A 314 18.50 4.25 14.49
C TYR A 314 18.19 5.04 13.23
N GLY A 315 17.42 6.12 13.37
CA GLY A 315 16.90 6.86 12.23
C GLY A 315 16.06 5.96 11.33
N GLU A 316 16.37 5.96 10.03
CA GLU A 316 15.68 5.15 9.01
C GLU A 316 16.43 3.84 8.69
N ASN A 317 17.35 3.41 9.56
CA ASN A 317 18.18 2.23 9.34
C ASN A 317 17.95 1.16 10.41
N LEU A 318 17.75 -0.08 9.95
CA LEU A 318 17.78 -1.28 10.78
C LEU A 318 19.14 -1.96 10.66
N PHE A 319 19.72 -2.34 11.79
CA PHE A 319 20.98 -3.06 11.86
C PHE A 319 20.70 -4.46 12.39
N MET A 320 21.21 -5.47 11.70
CA MET A 320 21.08 -6.85 12.14
C MET A 320 22.35 -7.62 11.85
N LEU A 321 22.68 -8.57 12.72
CA LEU A 321 23.81 -9.46 12.50
C LEU A 321 23.34 -10.71 11.75
N HIS A 322 23.87 -10.89 10.55
CA HIS A 322 23.62 -12.02 9.66
C HIS A 322 24.92 -12.84 9.53
N GLY A 323 24.98 -13.98 10.22
CA GLY A 323 26.20 -14.78 10.32
C GLY A 323 27.36 -13.99 10.96
N LYS A 324 28.36 -13.63 10.15
CA LYS A 324 29.55 -12.85 10.57
C LYS A 324 29.55 -11.40 10.04
N VAL A 325 28.43 -10.95 9.49
CA VAL A 325 28.34 -9.67 8.80
C VAL A 325 27.24 -8.83 9.45
N LEU A 326 27.53 -7.55 9.64
CA LEU A 326 26.53 -6.59 10.08
C LEU A 326 25.84 -6.04 8.83
N THR A 327 24.55 -6.35 8.69
CA THR A 327 23.72 -5.88 7.57
C THR A 327 22.94 -4.65 8.02
N VAL A 328 22.91 -3.64 7.16
CA VAL A 328 22.10 -2.44 7.31
C VAL A 328 20.98 -2.49 6.28
N ILE A 329 19.75 -2.30 6.75
CA ILE A 329 18.54 -2.32 5.94
C ILE A 329 17.82 -1.00 6.18
N PRO A 330 17.87 -0.05 5.23
CA PRO A 330 17.06 1.14 5.29
C PRO A 330 15.57 0.76 5.21
N TYR A 331 14.74 1.50 5.93
CA TYR A 331 13.30 1.28 5.91
C TYR A 331 12.56 2.60 5.84
N LYS A 332 11.40 2.57 5.18
CA LYS A 332 10.46 3.69 5.15
C LYS A 332 9.17 3.26 5.81
N CYS A 333 8.67 4.05 6.74
CA CYS A 333 7.37 3.87 7.38
C CYS A 333 6.50 5.10 7.09
N GLU A 334 5.50 4.93 6.22
CA GLU A 334 4.48 5.96 6.01
C GLU A 334 3.45 5.96 7.14
N VAL A 335 2.79 7.09 7.36
CA VAL A 335 1.69 7.20 8.33
C VAL A 335 0.60 6.18 8.01
N SER A 336 0.17 5.44 9.03
CA SER A 336 -0.83 4.39 8.88
C SER A 336 -2.19 4.94 8.47
N SER A 337 -2.58 4.64 7.23
CA SER A 337 -3.92 4.91 6.69
C SER A 337 -4.62 3.61 6.31
N LEU A 338 -5.95 3.60 6.38
CA LEU A 338 -6.74 2.45 5.93
C LEU A 338 -6.54 2.19 4.44
N ALA A 339 -6.41 3.24 3.63
CA ALA A 339 -6.08 3.11 2.21
C ALA A 339 -4.72 2.44 2.00
N GLY A 340 -3.72 2.76 2.81
CA GLY A 340 -2.41 2.09 2.82
C GLY A 340 -2.53 0.63 3.21
N ALA A 341 -3.22 0.33 4.31
CA ALA A 341 -3.43 -1.04 4.80
C ALA A 341 -4.19 -1.93 3.80
N LEU A 342 -5.13 -1.36 3.03
CA LEU A 342 -5.89 -2.07 1.99
C LEU A 342 -5.17 -2.11 0.62
N GLY A 343 -3.94 -1.58 0.51
CA GLY A 343 -3.19 -1.53 -0.75
C GLY A 343 -3.78 -0.57 -1.80
N LYS A 344 -4.69 0.32 -1.39
CA LYS A 344 -5.37 1.30 -2.27
C LYS A 344 -4.67 2.66 -2.33
N LEU A 345 -3.63 2.87 -1.53
CA LEU A 345 -2.86 4.11 -1.55
C LEU A 345 -1.99 4.13 -2.82
N LYS A 346 -2.41 4.94 -3.80
CA LYS A 346 -1.60 5.25 -4.98
C LYS A 346 -0.31 5.91 -4.50
N HIS A 347 0.81 5.24 -4.74
CA HIS A 347 2.12 5.84 -4.48
C HIS A 347 2.29 6.95 -5.53
N SER A 348 2.34 8.20 -5.09
CA SER A 348 2.93 9.25 -5.91
C SER A 348 4.40 8.87 -6.05
N GLN A 349 4.77 8.23 -7.16
CA GLN A 349 6.18 8.16 -7.52
C GLN A 349 6.71 9.59 -7.53
N ASP A 350 7.71 9.86 -6.70
CA ASP A 350 8.49 11.08 -6.83
C ASP A 350 8.93 11.22 -8.29
N ALA A 351 8.84 12.45 -8.81
CA ALA A 351 9.04 12.81 -10.21
C ALA A 351 10.51 12.69 -10.69
N GLY A 352 11.22 11.64 -10.29
CA GLY A 352 12.64 11.42 -10.59
C GLY A 352 13.06 9.97 -10.84
N THR A 353 12.20 8.97 -10.63
CA THR A 353 12.59 7.56 -10.82
C THR A 353 11.74 6.93 -11.91
N HIS A 354 12.25 6.94 -13.15
CA HIS A 354 11.72 6.09 -14.22
C HIS A 354 11.91 4.63 -13.81
N THR A 355 10.92 4.09 -13.10
CA THR A 355 10.79 2.65 -12.91
C THR A 355 10.31 2.11 -14.24
N ILE A 356 11.22 1.49 -15.00
CA ILE A 356 10.84 0.67 -16.14
C ILE A 356 9.94 -0.44 -15.56
N PRO A 357 8.66 -0.54 -15.94
CA PRO A 357 7.87 -1.67 -15.51
C PRO A 357 8.47 -2.90 -16.20
N HIS A 358 9.06 -3.80 -15.40
CA HIS A 358 9.37 -5.16 -15.85
C HIS A 358 8.05 -5.91 -16.03
N PHE A 359 7.34 -5.61 -17.11
CA PHE A 359 6.37 -6.55 -17.64
C PHE A 359 7.17 -7.72 -18.23
N VAL A 360 7.22 -8.83 -17.51
CA VAL A 360 7.76 -10.08 -18.04
C VAL A 360 6.73 -10.60 -19.05
N ASN A 361 6.91 -10.24 -20.32
CA ASN A 361 6.21 -10.89 -21.41
C ASN A 361 6.76 -12.32 -21.55
N TRP A 362 5.96 -13.32 -21.18
CA TRP A 362 6.36 -14.73 -21.22
C TRP A 362 6.43 -15.32 -22.64
N GLU A 363 6.20 -14.53 -23.70
CA GLU A 363 6.06 -15.06 -25.07
C GLU A 363 7.07 -14.54 -26.11
N THR A 364 8.08 -13.75 -25.72
CA THR A 364 9.12 -13.31 -26.67
C THR A 364 10.54 -13.65 -26.21
N SER A 365 10.97 -14.87 -26.53
CA SER A 365 12.40 -15.19 -26.59
C SER A 365 12.74 -16.06 -27.82
N GLN A 366 12.77 -15.46 -29.01
CA GLN A 366 13.51 -15.97 -30.17
C GLN A 366 14.12 -14.84 -31.02
N GLY A 367 15.47 -14.86 -31.13
CA GLY A 367 16.33 -14.16 -32.12
C GLY A 367 16.51 -12.65 -31.88
N TYR A 368 17.69 -12.05 -31.70
CA TYR A 368 19.05 -12.24 -32.25
C TYR A 368 20.10 -11.75 -31.21
N GLY A 369 21.16 -12.49 -30.84
CA GLY A 369 22.51 -12.46 -31.45
C GLY A 369 23.31 -11.20 -31.04
N LEU A 370 24.34 -11.20 -30.18
CA LEU A 370 25.63 -11.89 -30.29
C LEU A 370 26.45 -11.69 -28.98
N GLY A 371 27.11 -12.73 -28.45
CA GLY A 371 28.09 -12.58 -27.35
C GLY A 371 28.26 -13.83 -26.47
N SER A 372 29.06 -14.78 -26.93
CA SER A 372 29.49 -16.02 -26.26
C SER A 372 30.01 -15.82 -24.82
N GLN A 373 29.61 -16.68 -23.87
CA GLN A 373 30.52 -17.60 -23.14
C GLN A 373 29.73 -18.66 -22.33
N ASN A 374 30.03 -19.93 -22.65
CA ASN A 374 29.93 -21.19 -21.91
C ASN A 374 29.25 -21.22 -20.52
N SER A 375 28.18 -22.01 -20.40
CA SER A 375 28.15 -23.11 -19.42
C SER A 375 27.09 -24.16 -19.82
N GLU A 376 27.53 -25.41 -19.92
CA GLU A 376 26.69 -26.58 -20.06
C GLU A 376 26.03 -26.89 -18.70
N GLN A 377 24.70 -27.06 -18.66
CA GLN A 377 24.06 -28.35 -18.34
C GLN A 377 22.56 -28.24 -18.03
N SER A 378 21.83 -29.19 -18.66
CA SER A 378 20.63 -29.88 -18.17
C SER A 378 19.30 -29.11 -18.15
N ARG A 379 18.56 -29.20 -19.26
CA ARG A 379 17.08 -29.17 -19.23
C ARG A 379 16.52 -30.50 -19.70
N ARG A 380 15.76 -31.13 -18.81
CA ARG A 380 15.02 -32.37 -19.02
C ARG A 380 13.94 -32.17 -20.08
N ILE A 381 13.86 -33.20 -20.92
CA ILE A 381 12.97 -33.42 -22.05
C ILE A 381 11.50 -33.43 -21.60
N LEU A 382 10.64 -32.65 -22.26
CA LEU A 382 9.20 -32.88 -22.27
C LEU A 382 8.74 -32.99 -23.73
N ARG A 383 8.52 -34.23 -24.16
CA ARG A 383 8.07 -34.60 -25.51
C ARG A 383 6.62 -34.16 -25.72
N ARG A 384 6.36 -33.32 -26.73
CA ARG A 384 5.05 -33.24 -27.38
C ARG A 384 5.25 -33.29 -28.90
N LYS A 385 4.72 -34.35 -29.53
CA LYS A 385 4.73 -34.62 -30.98
C LYS A 385 4.16 -33.42 -31.74
N LYS A 386 4.90 -32.87 -32.70
CA LYS A 386 4.39 -31.99 -33.76
C LYS A 386 4.56 -32.72 -35.09
N LEU A 387 3.45 -32.87 -35.82
CA LEU A 387 3.42 -33.31 -37.21
C LEU A 387 3.89 -32.11 -38.04
N GLU A 388 5.03 -32.20 -38.70
CA GLU A 388 5.51 -31.18 -39.64
C GLU A 388 4.91 -31.43 -41.03
N VAL A 389 4.21 -30.42 -41.55
CA VAL A 389 3.98 -30.23 -42.99
C VAL A 389 4.63 -28.91 -43.35
N SER A 390 5.56 -28.97 -44.29
CA SER A 390 6.39 -27.86 -44.78
C SER A 390 5.60 -26.91 -45.69
N LEU A 391 5.50 -25.63 -45.31
CA LEU A 391 5.27 -24.51 -46.23
C LEU A 391 6.13 -23.31 -45.77
N GLN A 392 6.67 -22.57 -46.74
CA GLN A 392 7.63 -21.47 -46.57
C GLN A 392 7.07 -20.29 -45.74
N PRO A 393 7.92 -19.44 -45.12
CA PRO A 393 7.44 -18.34 -44.30
C PRO A 393 6.97 -17.16 -45.18
N GLU A 394 5.66 -17.02 -45.34
CA GLU A 394 5.06 -15.75 -45.79
C GLU A 394 5.19 -14.71 -44.66
N VAL A 395 5.57 -13.47 -45.02
CA VAL A 395 5.55 -12.31 -44.10
C VAL A 395 4.13 -12.19 -43.52
N PRO A 396 3.95 -12.00 -42.20
CA PRO A 396 2.64 -11.93 -41.61
C PRO A 396 1.81 -10.80 -42.26
N VAL A 397 0.58 -11.13 -42.67
CA VAL A 397 -0.34 -10.23 -43.38
C VAL A 397 -0.58 -8.89 -42.65
N SER A 398 -0.45 -8.88 -41.31
CA SER A 398 -0.54 -7.67 -40.47
C SER A 398 0.61 -6.69 -40.67
N GLU A 399 1.85 -7.16 -40.80
CA GLU A 399 3.02 -6.29 -41.03
C GLU A 399 2.97 -5.65 -42.42
N GLN A 400 2.48 -6.40 -43.41
CA GLN A 400 2.24 -5.88 -44.75
C GLN A 400 1.18 -4.76 -44.73
N LEU A 401 0.05 -4.96 -44.05
CA LEU A 401 -1.02 -3.97 -43.93
C LEU A 401 -0.56 -2.68 -43.22
N LEU A 402 0.23 -2.79 -42.15
CA LEU A 402 0.79 -1.63 -41.44
C LEU A 402 1.75 -0.80 -42.33
N SER A 403 2.46 -1.45 -43.25
CA SER A 403 3.31 -0.76 -44.22
C SER A 403 2.49 -0.05 -45.30
N THR A 404 1.42 -0.68 -45.79
CA THR A 404 0.45 -0.12 -46.75
C THR A 404 -0.24 1.12 -46.18
N ILE A 405 -0.64 1.10 -44.90
CA ILE A 405 -1.31 2.22 -44.22
C ILE A 405 -0.49 3.51 -44.28
N LYS A 406 0.86 3.43 -44.29
CA LYS A 406 1.72 4.61 -44.26
C LYS A 406 1.80 5.38 -45.59
N LYS A 407 1.49 4.74 -46.74
CA LYS A 407 1.81 5.31 -48.06
C LYS A 407 0.69 5.19 -49.10
N ASP A 408 -0.19 4.22 -48.98
CA ASP A 408 -1.15 3.90 -50.04
C ASP A 408 -2.48 4.68 -49.95
N SER A 409 -3.29 4.56 -51.00
CA SER A 409 -4.63 5.17 -51.06
C SER A 409 -5.65 4.46 -50.16
N GLU A 410 -6.67 5.17 -49.70
CA GLU A 410 -7.76 4.63 -48.86
C GLU A 410 -8.40 3.36 -49.46
N LYS A 411 -8.65 3.36 -50.78
CA LYS A 411 -9.25 2.20 -51.48
C LYS A 411 -8.34 0.97 -51.47
N HIS A 412 -7.02 1.16 -51.51
CA HIS A 412 -6.07 0.06 -51.46
C HIS A 412 -5.98 -0.51 -50.03
N ILE A 413 -5.97 0.37 -49.03
CA ILE A 413 -5.99 0.00 -47.60
C ILE A 413 -7.26 -0.80 -47.27
N GLU A 414 -8.43 -0.40 -47.79
CA GLU A 414 -9.69 -1.11 -47.56
C GLU A 414 -9.67 -2.54 -48.12
N VAL A 415 -9.08 -2.75 -49.31
CA VAL A 415 -8.96 -4.08 -49.91
C VAL A 415 -8.04 -4.98 -49.08
N GLU A 416 -6.89 -4.48 -48.64
CA GLU A 416 -5.96 -5.24 -47.80
C GLU A 416 -6.54 -5.51 -46.41
N LEU A 417 -7.30 -4.57 -45.84
CA LEU A 417 -8.01 -4.79 -44.59
C LEU A 417 -9.03 -5.92 -44.69
N ARG A 418 -9.82 -5.99 -45.78
CA ARG A 418 -10.76 -7.11 -45.99
C ARG A 418 -10.05 -8.45 -46.10
N LYS A 419 -8.88 -8.51 -46.74
CA LYS A 419 -8.06 -9.73 -46.79
C LYS A 419 -7.58 -10.13 -45.40
N PHE A 420 -7.15 -9.17 -44.59
CA PHE A 420 -6.75 -9.40 -43.20
C PHE A 420 -7.91 -9.92 -42.35
N LEU A 421 -9.10 -9.31 -42.43
CA LEU A 421 -10.29 -9.74 -41.69
C LEU A 421 -10.81 -11.12 -42.12
N ALA A 422 -10.57 -11.52 -43.37
CA ALA A 422 -10.92 -12.84 -43.89
C ALA A 422 -9.91 -13.96 -43.49
N ALA A 423 -8.74 -13.60 -42.96
CA ALA A 423 -7.76 -14.56 -42.49
C ALA A 423 -8.20 -15.21 -41.15
N LYS A 424 -7.67 -16.39 -40.83
CA LYS A 424 -7.98 -17.07 -39.57
C LYS A 424 -7.51 -16.25 -38.37
N TRP A 425 -8.41 -15.98 -37.42
CA TRP A 425 -8.10 -15.22 -36.21
C TRP A 425 -7.08 -15.98 -35.35
N THR A 426 -5.94 -15.33 -35.11
CA THR A 426 -4.89 -15.77 -34.18
C THR A 426 -5.16 -15.23 -32.77
N PRO A 427 -4.58 -15.80 -31.71
CA PRO A 427 -4.73 -15.24 -30.35
C PRO A 427 -4.25 -13.78 -30.25
N ASP A 428 -3.29 -13.35 -31.07
CA ASP A 428 -2.79 -11.98 -31.15
C ASP A 428 -3.68 -11.02 -31.98
N PHE A 429 -4.88 -11.43 -32.38
CA PHE A 429 -5.73 -10.64 -33.26
C PHE A 429 -6.15 -9.28 -32.64
N HIS A 430 -6.37 -9.24 -31.32
CA HIS A 430 -6.74 -7.99 -30.61
C HIS A 430 -5.62 -6.94 -30.66
N THR A 431 -4.36 -7.35 -30.45
CA THR A 431 -3.21 -6.43 -30.49
C THR A 431 -2.95 -5.97 -31.91
N GLN A 432 -3.03 -6.87 -32.89
CA GLN A 432 -2.86 -6.53 -34.31
C GLN A 432 -3.93 -5.54 -34.80
N ILE A 433 -5.19 -5.72 -34.43
CA ILE A 433 -6.26 -4.75 -34.75
C ILE A 433 -6.00 -3.40 -34.07
N GLY A 434 -5.58 -3.40 -32.80
CA GLY A 434 -5.21 -2.18 -32.08
C GLY A 434 -4.06 -1.42 -32.77
N ASP A 435 -3.04 -2.13 -33.23
CA ASP A 435 -1.90 -1.56 -33.97
C ASP A 435 -2.33 -0.99 -35.32
N ILE A 436 -3.21 -1.69 -36.05
CA ILE A 436 -3.79 -1.22 -37.32
C ILE A 436 -4.58 0.08 -37.11
N VAL A 437 -5.46 0.12 -36.11
CA VAL A 437 -6.23 1.33 -35.78
C VAL A 437 -5.30 2.47 -35.38
N THR A 438 -4.29 2.20 -34.53
CA THR A 438 -3.31 3.21 -34.12
C THR A 438 -2.52 3.74 -35.31
N GLY A 439 -2.15 2.88 -36.27
CA GLY A 439 -1.50 3.28 -37.52
C GLY A 439 -2.38 4.16 -38.39
N LEU A 440 -3.67 3.82 -38.55
CA LEU A 440 -4.65 4.62 -39.30
C LEU A 440 -4.86 5.98 -38.63
N LEU A 441 -5.06 6.01 -37.31
CA LEU A 441 -5.25 7.25 -36.54
C LEU A 441 -4.01 8.14 -36.58
N GLY A 442 -2.81 7.54 -36.50
CA GLY A 442 -1.54 8.26 -36.63
C GLY A 442 -1.45 8.98 -37.98
N ARG A 443 -1.89 8.34 -39.06
CA ARG A 443 -1.96 8.98 -40.38
C ARG A 443 -3.05 10.03 -40.46
N CYS A 444 -4.24 9.81 -39.89
CA CYS A 444 -5.31 10.82 -39.82
C CYS A 444 -4.84 12.11 -39.12
N LYS A 445 -4.04 11.99 -38.05
CA LYS A 445 -3.47 13.14 -37.33
C LYS A 445 -2.39 13.86 -38.16
N ALA A 446 -1.62 13.13 -38.97
CA ALA A 446 -0.59 13.71 -39.84
C ALA A 446 -1.16 14.33 -41.13
N GLU A 447 -2.22 13.75 -41.69
CA GLU A 447 -2.86 14.14 -42.95
C GLU A 447 -4.35 14.46 -42.72
N PRO A 448 -4.74 15.72 -42.44
CA PRO A 448 -6.12 16.08 -42.09
C PRO A 448 -7.18 15.80 -43.16
N SER A 449 -6.77 15.63 -44.42
CA SER A 449 -7.61 15.25 -45.57
C SER A 449 -7.84 13.74 -45.68
N PHE A 450 -7.08 12.92 -44.97
CA PHE A 450 -7.18 11.47 -44.99
C PHE A 450 -8.04 11.00 -43.80
N TYR A 451 -9.26 10.54 -44.09
CA TYR A 451 -10.18 10.00 -43.08
C TYR A 451 -10.80 8.70 -43.59
N PRO A 452 -10.21 7.52 -43.26
CA PRO A 452 -10.59 6.22 -43.81
C PRO A 452 -11.83 5.67 -43.11
N ARG A 453 -12.96 6.36 -43.27
CA ARG A 453 -14.21 6.13 -42.54
C ARG A 453 -14.69 4.68 -42.64
N ASN A 454 -14.72 4.12 -43.85
CA ASN A 454 -15.21 2.76 -44.08
C ASN A 454 -14.30 1.70 -43.44
N CYS A 455 -12.98 1.93 -43.44
CA CYS A 455 -12.03 1.03 -42.79
C CYS A 455 -12.22 1.03 -41.27
N LEU A 456 -12.43 2.21 -40.67
CA LEU A 456 -12.64 2.33 -39.23
C LEU A 456 -13.98 1.70 -38.80
N ILE A 457 -15.06 1.88 -39.58
CA ILE A 457 -16.34 1.21 -39.32
C ILE A 457 -16.20 -0.32 -39.37
N GLN A 458 -15.51 -0.86 -40.39
CA GLN A 458 -15.26 -2.30 -40.51
C GLN A 458 -14.45 -2.86 -39.32
N LEU A 459 -13.48 -2.09 -38.82
CA LEU A 459 -12.68 -2.48 -37.65
C LEU A 459 -13.50 -2.48 -36.37
N ILE A 460 -14.34 -1.46 -36.14
CA ILE A 460 -15.25 -1.40 -34.99
C ILE A 460 -16.18 -2.62 -35.01
N GLN A 461 -16.82 -2.91 -36.14
CA GLN A 461 -17.75 -4.04 -36.32
C GLN A 461 -17.16 -5.43 -36.00
N THR A 462 -15.85 -5.57 -35.83
CA THR A 462 -15.26 -6.83 -35.34
C THR A 462 -15.60 -7.13 -33.87
N HIS A 463 -16.10 -6.15 -33.11
CA HIS A 463 -16.37 -6.24 -31.66
C HIS A 463 -15.15 -6.60 -30.80
N THR A 464 -13.93 -6.43 -31.32
CA THR A 464 -12.67 -6.76 -30.63
C THR A 464 -11.96 -5.56 -30.02
N LEU A 465 -12.46 -4.34 -30.28
CA LEU A 465 -11.88 -3.06 -29.89
C LEU A 465 -12.51 -2.52 -28.61
N SER A 466 -11.73 -1.74 -27.88
CA SER A 466 -12.13 -0.98 -26.68
C SER A 466 -11.61 0.45 -26.78
N TYR A 467 -12.17 1.37 -25.98
CA TYR A 467 -11.69 2.75 -25.93
C TYR A 467 -10.22 2.82 -25.52
N SER A 468 -9.79 2.02 -24.54
CA SER A 468 -8.39 1.94 -24.09
C SER A 468 -7.40 1.55 -25.20
N LEU A 469 -7.80 0.70 -26.15
CA LEU A 469 -6.97 0.29 -27.28
C LEU A 469 -6.92 1.31 -28.42
N CYS A 470 -7.90 2.22 -28.50
CA CYS A 470 -8.01 3.20 -29.58
C CYS A 470 -8.50 4.57 -29.11
N SER A 471 -7.93 5.09 -28.03
CA SER A 471 -8.41 6.32 -27.36
C SER A 471 -8.53 7.54 -28.31
N GLY A 472 -7.66 7.62 -29.31
CA GLY A 472 -7.69 8.67 -30.33
C GLY A 472 -8.83 8.57 -31.36
N LEU A 473 -9.58 7.46 -31.42
CA LEU A 473 -10.64 7.25 -32.42
C LEU A 473 -11.84 8.17 -32.16
N MET A 474 -12.34 8.17 -30.92
CA MET A 474 -13.47 9.03 -30.54
C MET A 474 -13.07 10.50 -30.52
N GLU A 475 -11.81 10.84 -30.18
CA GLU A 475 -11.30 12.21 -30.29
C GLU A 475 -11.40 12.75 -31.73
N ILE A 476 -10.88 11.99 -32.71
CA ILE A 476 -10.95 12.37 -34.13
C ILE A 476 -12.41 12.40 -34.62
N ALA A 477 -13.24 11.46 -34.18
CA ALA A 477 -14.66 11.45 -34.55
C ALA A 477 -15.43 12.66 -33.97
N LEU A 478 -15.09 13.12 -32.76
CA LEU A 478 -15.62 14.35 -32.17
C LEU A 478 -15.16 15.59 -32.95
N GLU A 479 -13.87 15.67 -33.30
CA GLU A 479 -13.32 16.79 -34.12
C GLU A 479 -13.96 16.88 -35.50
N LYS A 480 -14.20 15.73 -36.15
CA LYS A 480 -14.84 15.64 -37.47
C LYS A 480 -16.36 15.65 -37.41
N THR A 481 -16.95 15.68 -36.21
CA THR A 481 -18.40 15.58 -35.99
C THR A 481 -19.05 14.36 -36.68
N ASP A 482 -18.36 13.22 -36.73
CA ASP A 482 -18.88 11.98 -37.34
C ASP A 482 -19.80 11.25 -36.35
N VAL A 483 -21.08 11.62 -36.39
CA VAL A 483 -22.13 11.13 -35.49
C VAL A 483 -22.31 9.61 -35.56
N GLN A 484 -22.21 9.01 -36.75
CA GLN A 484 -22.38 7.56 -36.92
C GLN A 484 -21.24 6.79 -36.25
N MET A 485 -20.01 7.28 -36.38
CA MET A 485 -18.84 6.69 -35.72
C MET A 485 -18.93 6.79 -34.20
N LEU A 486 -19.36 7.95 -33.67
CA LEU A 486 -19.58 8.14 -32.25
C LEU A 486 -20.67 7.21 -31.71
N GLN A 487 -21.79 7.09 -32.43
CA GLN A 487 -22.86 6.16 -32.08
C GLN A 487 -22.36 4.72 -32.05
N LEU A 488 -21.61 4.26 -33.06
CA LEU A 488 -21.05 2.89 -33.08
C LEU A 488 -20.09 2.63 -31.92
N CYS A 489 -19.22 3.58 -31.60
CA CYS A 489 -18.29 3.44 -30.48
C CYS A 489 -19.04 3.34 -29.14
N LEU A 490 -20.05 4.18 -28.90
CA LEU A 490 -20.87 4.18 -27.68
C LEU A 490 -21.60 2.85 -27.45
N HIS A 491 -21.99 2.14 -28.51
CA HIS A 491 -22.66 0.83 -28.37
C HIS A 491 -21.67 -0.32 -28.14
N GLN A 492 -20.44 -0.22 -28.64
CA GLN A 492 -19.52 -1.36 -28.69
C GLN A 492 -18.39 -1.29 -27.66
N PHE A 493 -17.97 -0.10 -27.23
CA PHE A 493 -16.86 0.04 -26.30
C PHE A 493 -17.36 0.02 -24.85
N PRO A 494 -16.87 -0.92 -24.02
CA PRO A 494 -17.32 -1.07 -22.63
C PRO A 494 -16.67 -0.06 -21.66
N ASP A 495 -15.63 0.65 -22.08
CA ASP A 495 -14.69 1.39 -21.23
C ASP A 495 -14.55 2.88 -21.62
N ILE A 496 -15.62 3.50 -22.13
CA ILE A 496 -15.63 4.92 -22.51
C ILE A 496 -15.65 5.82 -21.26
N PRO A 497 -14.69 6.76 -21.10
CA PRO A 497 -14.71 7.72 -20.00
C PRO A 497 -15.88 8.70 -20.05
N GLU A 498 -16.39 9.12 -18.89
CA GLU A 498 -17.53 10.04 -18.77
C GLU A 498 -17.28 11.41 -19.43
N SER A 499 -16.02 11.86 -19.48
CA SER A 499 -15.61 13.08 -20.19
C SER A 499 -15.91 13.01 -21.69
N VAL A 500 -15.65 11.86 -22.32
CA VAL A 500 -15.91 11.62 -23.74
C VAL A 500 -17.41 11.43 -23.99
N THR A 501 -18.10 10.72 -23.09
CA THR A 501 -19.56 10.55 -23.15
C THR A 501 -20.29 11.90 -23.05
N CYS A 502 -19.88 12.79 -22.14
CA CYS A 502 -20.43 14.15 -22.05
C CYS A 502 -20.11 15.00 -23.29
N ALA A 503 -18.92 14.84 -23.89
CA ALA A 503 -18.58 15.50 -25.15
C ALA A 503 -19.50 15.03 -26.30
N CYS A 504 -19.78 13.73 -26.38
CA CYS A 504 -20.76 13.17 -27.33
C CYS A 504 -22.16 13.74 -27.09
N LEU A 505 -22.62 13.79 -25.84
CA LEU A 505 -23.90 14.38 -25.45
C LEU A 505 -24.03 15.83 -25.92
N LYS A 506 -22.98 16.62 -25.69
CA LYS A 506 -22.94 18.02 -26.10
C LYS A 506 -23.07 18.16 -27.62
N ILE A 507 -22.34 17.34 -28.40
CA ILE A 507 -22.43 17.37 -29.87
C ILE A 507 -23.82 16.95 -30.33
N PHE A 508 -24.36 15.83 -29.85
CA PHE A 508 -25.67 15.32 -30.29
C PHE A 508 -26.83 16.29 -29.99
N LEU A 509 -26.73 17.06 -28.90
CA LEU A 509 -27.69 18.11 -28.57
C LEU A 509 -27.48 19.41 -29.36
N SER A 510 -26.26 19.68 -29.86
CA SER A 510 -25.93 20.90 -30.61
C SER A 510 -26.23 20.81 -32.11
N ILE A 511 -26.35 19.60 -32.65
CA ILE A 511 -26.59 19.37 -34.08
C ILE A 511 -28.05 19.67 -34.44
N GLY A 512 -28.27 20.49 -35.47
CA GLY A 512 -29.61 20.82 -35.97
C GLY A 512 -30.32 19.64 -36.64
N ASP A 513 -31.64 19.56 -36.51
CA ASP A 513 -32.43 18.42 -37.00
C ASP A 513 -32.34 18.20 -38.52
N ASP A 514 -32.16 19.28 -39.30
CA ASP A 514 -31.99 19.22 -40.76
C ASP A 514 -30.76 18.41 -41.17
N SER A 515 -29.66 18.55 -40.42
CA SER A 515 -28.41 17.83 -40.69
C SER A 515 -28.45 16.36 -40.27
N LEU A 516 -29.35 15.98 -39.35
CA LEU A 516 -29.52 14.58 -38.93
C LEU A 516 -30.31 13.77 -39.97
N GLN A 517 -31.15 14.40 -40.79
CA GLN A 517 -31.97 13.70 -41.80
C GLN A 517 -31.10 13.01 -42.87
N GLU A 518 -29.94 13.56 -43.21
CA GLU A 518 -29.03 13.00 -44.21
C GLU A 518 -28.08 11.90 -43.66
N ILE A 519 -27.93 11.81 -42.33
CA ILE A 519 -26.96 10.90 -41.69
C ILE A 519 -27.59 9.52 -41.44
N ASN A 520 -26.82 8.45 -41.72
CA ASN A 520 -27.20 7.07 -41.42
C ASN A 520 -26.96 6.77 -39.92
N ILE A 521 -28.05 6.68 -39.15
CA ILE A 521 -28.05 6.48 -37.68
C ILE A 521 -28.81 5.19 -37.40
N ASN A 522 -28.26 4.33 -36.53
CA ASN A 522 -28.96 3.12 -36.11
C ASN A 522 -30.18 3.52 -35.26
N MET A 523 -31.39 3.13 -35.68
CA MET A 523 -32.66 3.46 -35.02
C MET A 523 -33.22 2.33 -34.14
N GLU A 524 -32.52 1.20 -33.96
CA GLU A 524 -32.99 0.02 -33.19
C GLU A 524 -33.39 0.33 -31.73
N SER A 525 -32.90 1.45 -31.17
CA SER A 525 -33.20 1.91 -29.82
C SER A 525 -34.39 2.88 -29.73
N VAL A 526 -35.06 3.20 -30.85
CA VAL A 526 -36.16 4.18 -30.93
C VAL A 526 -37.51 3.46 -31.03
N PHE A 527 -38.52 4.06 -30.41
CA PHE A 527 -39.91 3.63 -30.50
C PHE A 527 -40.49 3.94 -31.89
N ASP A 528 -40.87 2.92 -32.65
CA ASP A 528 -41.69 3.09 -33.85
C ASP A 528 -43.18 3.02 -33.48
N TYR A 529 -43.94 4.01 -33.94
CA TYR A 529 -45.39 4.13 -33.73
C TYR A 529 -46.23 3.32 -34.75
N SER A 530 -45.59 2.50 -35.57
CA SER A 530 -46.22 1.82 -36.69
C SER A 530 -45.90 0.34 -36.69
N ASP A 531 -46.66 -0.45 -35.92
CA ASP A 531 -47.30 -1.67 -36.44
C ASP A 531 -48.23 -2.33 -35.41
N THR A 532 -49.38 -2.77 -35.94
CA THR A 532 -50.37 -3.71 -35.37
C THR A 532 -51.39 -3.21 -34.34
N GLU A 533 -52.43 -2.54 -34.85
CA GLU A 533 -53.80 -2.94 -34.53
C GLU A 533 -54.01 -4.41 -34.96
N GLN A 534 -54.25 -5.32 -34.02
CA GLN A 534 -55.15 -6.49 -34.17
C GLN A 534 -55.24 -7.32 -32.88
N ASP A 535 -56.47 -7.42 -32.35
CA ASP A 535 -57.10 -8.48 -31.55
C ASP A 535 -56.23 -9.41 -30.67
N GLU A 536 -56.49 -9.44 -29.35
CA GLU A 536 -57.22 -10.56 -28.71
C GLU A 536 -57.48 -10.35 -27.19
N LYS A 537 -58.78 -10.36 -26.87
CA LYS A 537 -59.54 -10.72 -25.65
C LYS A 537 -58.80 -11.12 -24.34
N MET A 538 -59.12 -10.35 -23.30
CA MET A 538 -59.76 -10.75 -22.02
C MET A 538 -59.57 -12.20 -21.52
N GLU A 539 -58.93 -12.35 -20.36
CA GLU A 539 -59.23 -13.41 -19.38
C GLU A 539 -58.78 -13.00 -17.96
N GLU A 540 -59.26 -13.73 -16.96
CA GLU A 540 -59.75 -13.25 -15.66
C GLU A 540 -58.81 -13.41 -14.45
N GLN A 541 -59.01 -12.53 -13.46
CA GLN A 541 -58.97 -12.77 -11.99
C GLN A 541 -57.60 -12.99 -11.29
N PRO A 542 -57.52 -13.01 -9.93
CA PRO A 542 -58.09 -12.08 -8.94
C PRO A 542 -57.15 -11.77 -7.74
N GLU A 543 -57.66 -10.93 -6.85
CA GLU A 543 -57.56 -11.00 -5.37
C GLU A 543 -56.34 -10.52 -4.58
N ILE A 544 -56.71 -9.57 -3.72
CA ILE A 544 -56.02 -8.88 -2.63
C ILE A 544 -55.90 -9.81 -1.41
N LEU A 545 -54.77 -9.76 -0.70
CA LEU A 545 -54.69 -10.12 0.71
C LEU A 545 -53.82 -9.10 1.45
N GLN A 546 -54.49 -8.23 2.22
CA GLN A 546 -53.88 -7.39 3.26
C GLN A 546 -53.91 -8.12 4.61
N ASN A 547 -52.85 -7.94 5.39
CA ASN A 547 -52.83 -7.97 6.86
C ASN A 547 -52.02 -6.73 7.26
N GLY A 548 -52.42 -5.79 8.12
CA GLY A 548 -53.44 -5.79 9.15
C GLY A 548 -52.76 -5.31 10.44
N PHE A 549 -53.23 -4.20 11.04
CA PHE A 549 -53.25 -3.92 12.48
C PHE A 549 -53.81 -2.52 12.73
N SER A 550 -55.07 -2.47 13.17
CA SER A 550 -55.71 -1.30 13.78
C SER A 550 -55.53 -1.32 15.29
N PRO A 551 -55.81 -0.21 15.99
CA PRO A 551 -56.94 -0.28 16.91
C PRO A 551 -57.86 0.95 16.83
N GLU A 552 -59.16 0.68 16.89
CA GLU A 552 -60.23 1.65 17.11
C GLU A 552 -60.50 1.83 18.62
N ASN A 553 -60.83 3.06 19.03
CA ASN A 553 -62.02 3.32 19.86
C ASN A 553 -62.41 4.80 19.80
N GLY A 554 -63.69 5.06 19.49
CA GLY A 554 -64.32 6.38 19.27
C GLY A 554 -64.55 7.20 20.55
N ASN A 555 -65.26 8.34 20.53
CA ASN A 555 -66.27 8.83 19.59
C ASN A 555 -66.53 10.35 19.81
N CYS A 556 -67.11 10.98 18.78
CA CYS A 556 -67.98 12.17 18.75
C CYS A 556 -67.39 13.60 18.68
N GLY A 557 -67.74 14.31 17.59
CA GLY A 557 -68.24 15.70 17.70
C GLY A 557 -67.75 16.77 16.72
N ASN A 558 -68.33 16.79 15.51
CA ASN A 558 -68.93 17.97 14.83
C ASN A 558 -68.13 19.00 13.97
N PHE A 559 -68.77 19.26 12.80
CA PHE A 559 -68.83 20.45 11.91
C PHE A 559 -67.86 20.64 10.72
N ASN A 560 -68.45 20.50 9.52
CA ASN A 560 -68.00 20.93 8.18
C ASN A 560 -67.90 22.47 8.04
N PRO A 561 -67.22 23.00 7.00
CA PRO A 561 -67.97 23.33 5.76
C PRO A 561 -67.27 22.98 4.43
N LYS A 562 -68.16 22.76 3.46
CA LYS A 562 -68.04 22.34 2.06
C LYS A 562 -67.08 23.15 1.16
N VAL A 563 -66.42 22.41 0.28
CA VAL A 563 -65.73 22.81 -0.96
C VAL A 563 -66.64 22.50 -2.16
N ASN A 564 -66.69 23.39 -3.16
CA ASN A 564 -66.70 23.11 -4.61
C ASN A 564 -67.30 24.27 -5.43
N GLU A 565 -66.59 24.77 -6.44
CA GLU A 565 -66.89 24.51 -7.87
C GLU A 565 -65.87 25.19 -8.83
N LYS A 566 -65.62 24.51 -9.96
CA LYS A 566 -64.63 24.75 -11.04
C LYS A 566 -65.05 25.88 -12.01
N PRO A 567 -64.18 26.25 -12.99
CA PRO A 567 -64.40 25.78 -14.39
C PRO A 567 -63.09 25.46 -15.15
N GLN A 568 -62.97 24.28 -15.77
CA GLN A 568 -63.15 23.94 -17.21
C GLN A 568 -61.93 24.16 -18.15
N ASN A 569 -61.43 23.02 -18.66
CA ASN A 569 -60.96 22.67 -20.02
C ASN A 569 -59.98 23.56 -20.81
N ALA A 570 -58.76 23.03 -20.97
CA ALA A 570 -58.00 22.95 -22.23
C ALA A 570 -57.29 21.58 -22.23
N ALA A 571 -57.80 20.53 -22.88
CA ALA A 571 -57.65 20.21 -24.30
C ALA A 571 -56.17 19.96 -24.70
N GLU A 572 -55.81 18.67 -24.77
CA GLU A 572 -54.89 18.06 -25.74
C GLU A 572 -53.58 18.81 -26.07
N GLU A 573 -52.53 18.59 -25.27
CA GLU A 573 -51.15 18.69 -25.77
C GLU A 573 -50.53 17.29 -25.79
N THR A 574 -50.73 16.66 -26.94
CA THR A 574 -49.92 15.62 -27.58
C THR A 574 -48.68 15.14 -26.80
N THR A 575 -48.72 13.85 -26.49
CA THR A 575 -47.59 12.96 -26.15
C THR A 575 -46.58 12.84 -27.31
N SER A 576 -46.10 13.97 -27.83
CA SER A 576 -45.10 14.02 -28.88
C SER A 576 -43.69 14.04 -28.27
N CYS A 577 -42.79 13.25 -28.84
CA CYS A 577 -41.40 13.17 -28.38
C CYS A 577 -40.72 14.55 -28.55
N PRO A 578 -40.03 15.10 -27.52
CA PRO A 578 -39.43 16.43 -27.58
C PRO A 578 -38.22 16.53 -28.52
N VAL A 579 -37.76 15.40 -29.05
CA VAL A 579 -36.64 15.29 -29.98
C VAL A 579 -37.01 14.43 -31.18
N THR A 580 -36.36 14.63 -32.32
CA THR A 580 -36.56 13.81 -33.52
C THR A 580 -36.13 12.35 -33.27
N PRO A 581 -36.70 11.35 -33.98
CA PRO A 581 -36.35 9.94 -33.83
C PRO A 581 -34.83 9.66 -33.93
N LYS A 582 -34.16 10.33 -34.89
CA LYS A 582 -32.70 10.20 -35.03
C LYS A 582 -31.93 10.77 -33.85
N ARG A 583 -32.35 11.91 -33.31
CA ARG A 583 -31.73 12.46 -32.09
C ARG A 583 -32.02 11.57 -30.87
N ALA A 584 -33.23 11.02 -30.76
CA ALA A 584 -33.58 10.03 -29.74
C ALA A 584 -32.64 8.82 -29.77
N ALA A 585 -32.34 8.26 -30.96
CA ALA A 585 -31.42 7.13 -31.10
C ALA A 585 -30.01 7.42 -30.55
N LEU A 586 -29.52 8.64 -30.77
CA LEU A 586 -28.21 9.09 -30.30
C LEU A 586 -28.19 9.32 -28.79
N LEU A 587 -29.26 9.90 -28.24
CA LEU A 587 -29.39 10.08 -26.79
C LEU A 587 -29.51 8.73 -26.08
N ASN A 588 -30.22 7.77 -26.66
CA ASN A 588 -30.32 6.42 -26.12
C ASN A 588 -28.97 5.69 -26.12
N ALA A 589 -28.11 5.93 -27.11
CA ALA A 589 -26.74 5.40 -27.11
C ALA A 589 -25.93 5.89 -25.89
N ILE A 590 -26.17 7.12 -25.45
CA ILE A 590 -25.53 7.70 -24.26
C ILE A 590 -26.12 7.08 -22.99
N LEU A 591 -27.44 6.87 -22.93
CA LEU A 591 -28.09 6.21 -21.78
C LEU A 591 -27.65 4.75 -21.60
N HIS A 592 -27.28 4.10 -22.70
CA HIS A 592 -26.72 2.75 -22.67
C HIS A 592 -25.27 2.67 -22.20
N SER A 593 -24.56 3.81 -22.17
CA SER A 593 -23.18 3.86 -21.69
C SER A 593 -23.10 3.75 -20.17
N ALA A 594 -22.18 2.94 -19.66
CA ALA A 594 -21.92 2.85 -18.23
C ALA A 594 -21.33 4.17 -17.71
N TYR A 595 -21.76 4.63 -16.54
CA TYR A 595 -21.26 5.85 -15.92
C TYR A 595 -21.11 5.72 -14.40
N SER A 596 -20.24 6.56 -13.83
CA SER A 596 -20.13 6.79 -12.40
C SER A 596 -20.54 8.22 -12.06
N GLU A 597 -21.44 8.38 -11.08
CA GLU A 597 -21.94 9.69 -10.64
C GLU A 597 -20.80 10.67 -10.27
N VAL A 598 -19.74 10.16 -9.64
CA VAL A 598 -18.60 10.96 -9.16
C VAL A 598 -17.79 11.54 -10.33
N PHE A 599 -17.64 10.78 -11.41
CA PHE A 599 -16.85 11.18 -12.58
C PHE A 599 -17.68 11.91 -13.64
N LEU A 600 -19.00 11.73 -13.65
CA LEU A 600 -19.91 12.42 -14.58
C LEU A 600 -20.16 13.90 -14.19
N LEU A 601 -20.34 14.17 -12.88
CA LEU A 601 -20.75 15.49 -12.38
C LEU A 601 -19.86 16.67 -12.81
N PRO A 602 -18.50 16.55 -12.83
CA PRO A 602 -17.65 17.64 -13.29
C PRO A 602 -17.89 18.03 -14.75
N HIS A 603 -18.14 17.06 -15.63
CA HIS A 603 -18.24 17.25 -17.07
C HIS A 603 -19.63 17.67 -17.54
N LEU A 604 -20.69 17.34 -16.80
CA LEU A 604 -22.04 17.84 -17.09
C LEU A 604 -22.13 19.38 -16.97
N LYS A 605 -21.28 20.01 -16.16
CA LYS A 605 -21.22 21.47 -16.03
C LYS A 605 -20.76 22.18 -17.31
N ASP A 606 -20.09 21.47 -18.21
CA ASP A 606 -19.55 22.01 -19.46
C ASP A 606 -20.60 22.04 -20.60
N ILE A 607 -21.81 21.53 -20.34
CA ILE A 607 -22.93 21.49 -21.29
C ILE A 607 -23.83 22.74 -21.09
N PRO A 608 -24.21 23.45 -22.17
CA PRO A 608 -25.10 24.60 -22.08
C PRO A 608 -26.44 24.26 -21.40
N ALA A 609 -26.95 25.17 -20.56
CA ALA A 609 -28.19 24.96 -19.81
C ALA A 609 -29.40 24.62 -20.72
N GLN A 610 -29.49 25.24 -21.90
CA GLN A 610 -30.54 24.96 -22.89
C GLN A 610 -30.54 23.50 -23.35
N HIS A 611 -29.36 22.92 -23.59
CA HIS A 611 -29.21 21.53 -23.99
C HIS A 611 -29.53 20.57 -22.83
N ILE A 612 -29.16 20.93 -21.60
CA ILE A 612 -29.54 20.15 -20.41
C ILE A 612 -31.06 20.15 -20.22
N THR A 613 -31.73 21.29 -20.40
CA THR A 613 -33.20 21.36 -20.31
C THR A 613 -33.87 20.46 -21.36
N LEU A 614 -33.39 20.47 -22.61
CA LEU A 614 -33.90 19.59 -23.66
C LEU A 614 -33.68 18.11 -23.33
N PHE A 615 -32.51 17.76 -22.80
CA PHE A 615 -32.20 16.39 -22.39
C PHE A 615 -33.07 15.94 -21.21
N LEU A 616 -33.30 16.80 -20.22
CA LEU A 616 -34.22 16.53 -19.11
C LEU A 616 -35.67 16.35 -19.56
N GLN A 617 -36.13 17.16 -20.53
CA GLN A 617 -37.45 17.00 -21.14
C GLN A 617 -37.58 15.63 -21.85
N TYR A 618 -36.52 15.20 -22.53
CA TYR A 618 -36.48 13.89 -23.17
C TYR A 618 -36.48 12.74 -22.14
N LEU A 619 -35.68 12.84 -21.07
CA LEU A 619 -35.70 11.87 -19.97
C LEU A 619 -37.07 11.78 -19.29
N TYR A 620 -37.72 12.92 -19.07
CA TYR A 620 -39.06 12.98 -18.52
C TYR A 620 -40.10 12.33 -19.45
N PHE A 621 -39.99 12.56 -20.76
CA PHE A 621 -40.80 11.87 -21.77
C PHE A 621 -40.60 10.34 -21.70
N LEU A 622 -39.36 9.85 -21.65
CA LEU A 622 -39.07 8.43 -21.51
C LEU A 622 -39.63 7.86 -20.20
N TYR A 623 -39.47 8.57 -19.09
CA TYR A 623 -39.99 8.16 -17.78
C TYR A 623 -41.52 8.02 -17.78
N LEU A 624 -42.25 8.99 -18.34
CA LEU A 624 -43.70 8.92 -18.48
C LEU A 624 -44.11 7.69 -19.30
N LYS A 625 -43.43 7.44 -20.44
CA LYS A 625 -43.70 6.29 -21.29
C LYS A 625 -43.38 4.95 -20.63
N CYS A 626 -42.32 4.85 -19.82
CA CYS A 626 -42.06 3.68 -18.98
C CYS A 626 -43.19 3.43 -17.97
N SER A 627 -43.73 4.50 -17.38
CA SER A 627 -44.74 4.41 -16.32
C SER A 627 -46.14 4.06 -16.83
N GLU A 628 -46.42 4.33 -18.12
CA GLU A 628 -47.67 3.95 -18.79
C GLU A 628 -47.75 2.44 -19.10
N ASN A 629 -46.61 1.74 -19.18
CA ASN A 629 -46.54 0.31 -19.50
C ASN A 629 -46.56 -0.56 -18.24
N ALA A 630 -47.44 -1.57 -18.20
CA ALA A 630 -47.60 -2.49 -17.06
C ALA A 630 -46.32 -3.28 -16.71
N THR A 631 -45.43 -3.50 -17.68
CA THR A 631 -44.15 -4.19 -17.51
C THR A 631 -43.01 -3.27 -17.04
N MET A 632 -43.25 -1.95 -16.92
CA MET A 632 -42.21 -0.93 -16.63
C MET A 632 -41.02 -1.00 -17.61
N THR A 633 -41.26 -1.50 -18.81
CA THR A 633 -40.29 -1.59 -19.91
C THR A 633 -40.80 -0.79 -21.11
N LEU A 634 -39.84 -0.28 -21.85
CA LEU A 634 -40.05 0.46 -23.08
C LEU A 634 -40.18 -0.52 -24.27
N PRO A 635 -41.11 -0.35 -25.22
CA PRO A 635 -41.19 -1.16 -26.44
C PRO A 635 -40.07 -0.82 -27.44
N GLY A 636 -39.52 -1.82 -28.15
CA GLY A 636 -38.43 -1.61 -29.12
C GLY A 636 -37.42 -2.75 -29.11
N ILE A 637 -36.47 -2.77 -30.06
CA ILE A 637 -35.47 -3.84 -30.14
C ILE A 637 -34.52 -3.73 -28.95
N HIS A 638 -33.91 -2.55 -28.70
CA HIS A 638 -32.99 -2.29 -27.56
C HIS A 638 -33.25 -0.92 -26.87
N PRO A 639 -34.38 -0.73 -26.17
CA PRO A 639 -34.70 0.54 -25.53
C PRO A 639 -33.94 0.73 -24.19
N PRO A 640 -33.72 1.98 -23.73
CA PRO A 640 -33.17 2.25 -22.41
C PRO A 640 -34.01 1.65 -21.28
N THR A 641 -33.37 1.17 -20.23
CA THR A 641 -34.04 0.64 -19.03
C THR A 641 -34.47 1.77 -18.08
N LEU A 642 -35.49 1.52 -17.25
CA LEU A 642 -35.93 2.50 -16.23
C LEU A 642 -34.80 2.88 -15.27
N SER A 643 -33.86 1.97 -14.99
CA SER A 643 -32.67 2.24 -14.18
C SER A 643 -31.64 3.15 -14.84
N GLN A 644 -31.58 3.19 -16.18
CA GLN A 644 -30.71 4.11 -16.92
C GLN A 644 -31.35 5.50 -17.09
N VAL A 645 -32.69 5.56 -17.03
CA VAL A 645 -33.46 6.82 -17.15
C VAL A 645 -33.58 7.55 -15.80
N ARG A 646 -33.63 6.80 -14.69
CA ARG A 646 -33.61 7.35 -13.31
C ARG A 646 -32.21 7.82 -12.93
#